data_AF-A0A1G7G9Z9-F1
#
_entry.id   AF-A0A1G7G9Z9-F1
#
_cell.length_a   1.000
_cell.length_b   1.000
_cell.length_c   1.000
_cell.angle_alpha   90.00
_cell.angle_beta   90.00
_cell.angle_gamma   90.00
#
_symmetry.space_group_name_H-M   'P 1'
#
loop_
_entity.id
_entity.type
_entity.pdbx_description
1 polymer ?
#
loop_
_entity_poly.entity_id
_entity_poly.type
_entity_poly.pdbx_seq_one_letter_code
_entity_poly.pdbx_strand_id
1 'polypeptide(L)'
;MAAPAPRPRLDASALDRAAGVLLGAAAGDALGVPYEFQATLTEEQRPEMIGGGLGPYEPGEYSDDTQMQVCIAEIAATGADLRSPEALDGIAADFQRWLSEGASDVGAQTRAVLHAAGRTPGTPGAALREAARAFTEAREQSAGNGSLMRTGVVALAHLGDAEAMAEAATAVGALTHPDPDCADACVLWCSGIRTAVLHGTFDGVREGLALLPAGRRERWAALLDEAEAHPPYHFSHNGWVVHALQAAWSAITRTPVPGPGDEQGRQPSAHLRLALEAAVRAGTDTDTVAAIAGALLGARWGRSAVPAEWRALVHGWPGLDADALIRLSVRTALGGRDETEAEEARPGTAGTDTGTGGEGAASPKDGAARTPAPFVERKDARSRVRGLLLGLALGDTLGSARGTLPAHDVLRAGVSTQLACFTAEGTIRALVRGEHKGVCHPPSVLWHAYCRWAALQGLETERMRERWASASAGQAWPDGWLSRVPALALRRGTAPATVAALSQDRQGSTDRPTTSSRGCHALTRTLPLAALAAGKDPAYWTERAYEVAALTHGDRAAWSATAQAVVLLGHCLTSTPAEGLAFGPHGRGDHDGTQVREALREGLRLLEATASDPTRSPDPTSARAREALDAAFREAAEHPADARRLARLAPDATAPSALLGAVYVAASFPERARLGEALRFAAGAPDGDSVACVTGALLGAVHGAEALPVDLVARHELAWVLDTLAHDLVAQLADSPSGSEYVRGWDPHWWGRYPGW
;
A
#
# COMPACT_ATOMS: atom_id res chain seq x y z
N MET A 1 -23.27 -18.33 30.11
CA MET A 1 -22.19 -18.24 29.10
C MET A 1 -20.94 -17.78 29.81
N ALA A 2 -19.82 -18.49 29.65
CA ALA A 2 -18.53 -18.01 30.12
C ALA A 2 -18.19 -16.71 29.37
N ALA A 3 -17.57 -15.74 30.05
CA ALA A 3 -17.07 -14.55 29.39
C ALA A 3 -16.03 -14.97 28.32
N PRO A 4 -16.03 -14.37 27.12
CA PRO A 4 -15.05 -14.71 26.09
C PRO A 4 -13.63 -14.51 26.62
N ALA A 5 -12.74 -15.44 26.31
CA ALA A 5 -11.33 -15.34 26.69
C ALA A 5 -10.74 -14.00 26.19
N PRO A 6 -9.86 -13.36 26.97
CA PRO A 6 -9.26 -12.10 26.56
C PRO A 6 -8.45 -12.30 25.27
N ARG A 7 -8.76 -11.49 24.24
CA ARG A 7 -8.03 -11.54 22.97
C ARG A 7 -6.55 -11.17 23.19
N PRO A 8 -5.61 -11.85 22.51
CA PRO A 8 -4.20 -11.56 22.63
C PRO A 8 -3.91 -10.19 22.02
N ARG A 9 -2.94 -9.49 22.60
CA ARG A 9 -2.42 -8.26 22.02
C ARG A 9 -1.57 -8.61 20.81
N LEU A 10 -1.90 -8.03 19.66
CA LEU A 10 -1.16 -8.23 18.42
C LEU A 10 -0.18 -7.07 18.24
N ASP A 11 1.09 -7.38 18.04
CA ASP A 11 2.08 -6.40 17.59
C ASP A 11 1.97 -6.18 16.07
N ALA A 12 2.78 -5.26 15.53
CA ALA A 12 2.75 -4.95 14.10
C ALA A 12 3.06 -6.16 13.21
N SER A 13 3.89 -7.11 13.68
CA SER A 13 4.25 -8.31 12.92
C SER A 13 3.10 -9.33 12.91
N ALA A 14 2.43 -9.52 14.04
CA ALA A 14 1.24 -10.34 14.16
C ALA A 14 0.05 -9.75 13.38
N LEU A 15 -0.07 -8.41 13.32
CA LEU A 15 -1.06 -7.73 12.48
C LEU A 15 -0.77 -7.89 10.99
N ASP A 16 0.49 -7.79 10.55
CA ASP A 16 0.85 -8.05 9.17
C ASP A 16 0.56 -9.51 8.77
N ARG A 17 0.81 -10.46 9.68
CA ARG A 17 0.43 -11.87 9.57
C ARG A 17 -1.08 -12.08 9.49
N ALA A 18 -1.85 -11.44 10.37
CA ALA A 18 -3.31 -11.49 10.33
C ALA A 18 -3.86 -10.92 9.01
N ALA A 19 -3.34 -9.78 8.56
CA ALA A 19 -3.68 -9.18 7.27
C ALA A 19 -3.35 -10.08 6.07
N GLY A 20 -2.38 -10.98 6.22
CA GLY A 20 -2.00 -11.94 5.20
C GLY A 20 -2.98 -13.08 5.01
N VAL A 21 -3.90 -13.36 5.95
CA VAL A 21 -4.76 -14.57 5.88
C VAL A 21 -5.71 -14.55 4.69
N LEU A 22 -6.64 -13.58 4.62
CA LEU A 22 -7.57 -13.51 3.48
C LEU A 22 -6.84 -13.15 2.18
N LEU A 23 -5.83 -12.27 2.25
CA LEU A 23 -5.08 -11.86 1.06
C LEU A 23 -4.27 -13.02 0.47
N GLY A 24 -3.65 -13.84 1.31
CA GLY A 24 -2.90 -15.01 0.90
C GLY A 24 -3.82 -16.08 0.31
N ALA A 25 -4.99 -16.30 0.92
CA ALA A 25 -6.03 -17.16 0.37
C ALA A 25 -6.46 -16.68 -1.02
N ALA A 26 -6.84 -15.42 -1.16
CA ALA A 26 -7.27 -14.81 -2.42
C ALA A 26 -6.19 -14.84 -3.50
N ALA A 27 -4.93 -14.61 -3.13
CA ALA A 27 -3.82 -14.71 -4.07
C ALA A 27 -3.54 -16.17 -4.49
N GLY A 28 -3.72 -17.14 -3.60
CA GLY A 28 -3.61 -18.55 -3.94
C GLY A 28 -4.73 -19.01 -4.86
N ASP A 29 -5.96 -18.70 -4.48
CA ASP A 29 -7.19 -18.92 -5.23
C ASP A 29 -7.08 -18.37 -6.67
N ALA A 30 -6.92 -17.06 -6.84
CA ALA A 30 -6.85 -16.43 -8.16
C ALA A 30 -5.66 -16.91 -9.02
N LEU A 31 -4.59 -17.42 -8.40
CA LEU A 31 -3.46 -18.03 -9.10
C LEU A 31 -3.77 -19.46 -9.58
N GLY A 32 -4.60 -20.19 -8.83
CA GLY A 32 -5.00 -21.56 -9.12
C GLY A 32 -6.18 -21.68 -10.10
N VAL A 33 -7.10 -20.70 -10.11
CA VAL A 33 -8.30 -20.68 -10.98
C VAL A 33 -8.03 -21.08 -12.43
N PRO A 34 -7.00 -20.55 -13.13
CA PRO A 34 -6.81 -20.84 -14.55
C PRO A 34 -6.47 -22.30 -14.86
N TYR A 35 -6.03 -23.06 -13.88
CA TYR A 35 -5.44 -24.39 -14.04
C TYR A 35 -6.31 -25.52 -13.49
N GLU A 36 -7.49 -25.17 -12.99
CA GLU A 36 -8.42 -26.12 -12.39
C GLU A 36 -8.88 -27.14 -13.44
N PHE A 37 -8.72 -28.43 -13.11
CA PHE A 37 -8.95 -29.58 -13.99
C PHE A 37 -8.21 -29.55 -15.35
N GLN A 38 -7.19 -28.70 -15.49
CA GLN A 38 -6.32 -28.67 -16.66
C GLN A 38 -5.14 -29.64 -16.51
N ALA A 39 -4.33 -29.74 -17.58
CA ALA A 39 -3.07 -30.45 -17.51
C ALA A 39 -2.15 -29.82 -16.44
N THR A 40 -1.60 -30.64 -15.56
CA THR A 40 -0.68 -30.20 -14.51
C THR A 40 0.50 -29.45 -15.12
N LEU A 41 0.81 -28.28 -14.56
CA LEU A 41 1.94 -27.47 -14.96
C LEU A 41 3.27 -28.19 -14.70
N THR A 42 4.22 -28.07 -15.62
CA THR A 42 5.60 -28.56 -15.42
C THR A 42 6.38 -27.63 -14.48
N GLU A 43 7.57 -28.05 -14.04
CA GLU A 43 8.44 -27.21 -13.20
C GLU A 43 8.91 -25.94 -13.91
N GLU A 44 9.03 -25.97 -15.24
CA GLU A 44 9.43 -24.82 -16.06
C GLU A 44 8.30 -23.80 -16.26
N GLN A 45 7.05 -24.24 -16.12
CA GLN A 45 5.88 -23.38 -16.24
C GLN A 45 5.63 -22.64 -14.93
N ARG A 46 5.41 -21.33 -15.05
CA ARG A 46 5.04 -20.46 -13.91
C ARG A 46 3.55 -20.19 -13.98
N PRO A 47 2.79 -20.45 -12.91
CA PRO A 47 1.39 -20.07 -12.88
C PRO A 47 1.24 -18.55 -12.85
N GLU A 48 0.20 -18.07 -13.51
CA GLU A 48 -0.13 -16.64 -13.65
C GLU A 48 -1.63 -16.45 -13.42
N MET A 49 -2.03 -15.30 -12.87
CA MET A 49 -3.43 -14.95 -12.59
C MET A 49 -4.14 -14.48 -13.86
N ILE A 50 -4.34 -15.37 -14.82
CA ILE A 50 -4.89 -15.04 -16.15
C ILE A 50 -6.42 -15.16 -16.24
N GLY A 51 -7.10 -15.54 -15.14
CA GLY A 51 -8.55 -15.77 -15.12
C GLY A 51 -8.94 -17.05 -15.88
N GLY A 52 -10.23 -17.16 -16.25
CA GLY A 52 -10.79 -18.35 -16.88
C GLY A 52 -11.11 -19.44 -15.86
N GLY A 53 -10.69 -20.69 -16.11
CA GLY A 53 -11.05 -21.83 -15.26
C GLY A 53 -12.48 -22.36 -15.55
N LEU A 54 -13.14 -22.91 -14.53
CA LEU A 54 -14.54 -23.37 -14.64
C LEU A 54 -15.56 -22.23 -14.70
N GLY A 55 -15.18 -21.02 -14.25
CA GLY A 55 -16.00 -19.82 -14.29
C GLY A 55 -15.53 -18.78 -15.32
N PRO A 56 -16.30 -17.70 -15.55
CA PRO A 56 -15.90 -16.58 -16.40
C PRO A 56 -15.03 -15.57 -15.63
N TYR A 57 -14.04 -16.07 -14.87
CA TYR A 57 -13.23 -15.23 -13.98
C TYR A 57 -12.27 -14.31 -14.76
N GLU A 58 -12.20 -13.04 -14.37
CA GLU A 58 -11.22 -12.08 -14.90
C GLU A 58 -9.80 -12.36 -14.37
N PRO A 59 -8.73 -11.83 -15.01
CA PRO A 59 -7.37 -11.92 -14.49
C PRO A 59 -7.25 -11.36 -13.06
N GLY A 60 -6.89 -12.22 -12.11
CA GLY A 60 -6.82 -11.88 -10.68
C GLY A 60 -8.13 -12.00 -9.92
N GLU A 61 -9.21 -12.44 -10.57
CA GLU A 61 -10.48 -12.69 -9.90
C GLU A 61 -10.43 -13.99 -9.10
N TYR A 62 -10.81 -13.95 -7.82
CA TYR A 62 -10.86 -15.11 -6.93
C TYR A 62 -12.23 -15.84 -6.99
N SER A 63 -12.23 -17.16 -6.76
CA SER A 63 -13.38 -18.07 -6.89
C SER A 63 -14.20 -18.23 -5.61
N ASP A 64 -15.02 -19.29 -5.52
CA ASP A 64 -15.89 -19.56 -4.38
C ASP A 64 -15.12 -19.79 -3.08
N ASP A 65 -13.87 -20.25 -3.15
CA ASP A 65 -12.95 -20.34 -2.02
C ASP A 65 -12.88 -19.04 -1.23
N THR A 66 -12.46 -17.95 -1.87
CA THR A 66 -12.31 -16.66 -1.22
C THR A 66 -13.65 -15.96 -1.04
N GLN A 67 -14.59 -16.08 -2.00
CA GLN A 67 -15.92 -15.45 -1.87
C GLN A 67 -16.68 -15.97 -0.64
N MET A 68 -16.60 -17.27 -0.34
CA MET A 68 -17.20 -17.82 0.87
C MET A 68 -16.39 -17.50 2.13
N GLN A 69 -15.06 -17.33 2.06
CA GLN A 69 -14.29 -16.76 3.18
C GLN A 69 -14.77 -15.36 3.53
N VAL A 70 -15.02 -14.52 2.52
CA VAL A 70 -15.53 -13.15 2.72
C VAL A 70 -16.85 -13.15 3.47
N CYS A 71 -17.79 -14.04 3.13
CA CYS A 71 -19.06 -14.18 3.86
C CYS A 71 -18.85 -14.47 5.35
N ILE A 72 -17.90 -15.35 5.70
CA ILE A 72 -17.58 -15.65 7.10
C ILE A 72 -16.90 -14.44 7.75
N ALA A 73 -15.98 -13.79 7.02
CA ALA A 73 -15.18 -12.68 7.49
C ALA A 73 -16.02 -11.43 7.76
N GLU A 74 -17.05 -11.14 6.97
CA GLU A 74 -17.97 -10.02 7.20
C GLU A 74 -18.69 -10.14 8.55
N ILE A 75 -19.17 -11.34 8.90
CA ILE A 75 -19.76 -11.62 10.20
C ILE A 75 -18.70 -11.58 11.31
N ALA A 76 -17.55 -12.20 11.10
CA ALA A 76 -16.47 -12.25 12.07
C ALA A 76 -15.89 -10.85 12.40
N ALA A 77 -15.84 -9.96 11.42
CA ALA A 77 -15.40 -8.59 11.53
C ALA A 77 -16.39 -7.68 12.27
N THR A 78 -17.56 -8.18 12.69
CA THR A 78 -18.42 -7.48 13.66
C THR A 78 -17.99 -7.72 15.12
N GLY A 79 -17.03 -8.64 15.34
CA GLY A 79 -16.65 -9.11 16.67
C GLY A 79 -17.55 -10.22 17.22
N ALA A 80 -18.48 -10.73 16.42
CA ALA A 80 -19.36 -11.82 16.80
C ALA A 80 -18.60 -13.09 17.19
N ASP A 81 -19.13 -13.82 18.17
CA ASP A 81 -18.67 -15.18 18.49
C ASP A 81 -19.24 -16.16 17.47
N LEU A 82 -18.39 -16.76 16.64
CA LEU A 82 -18.81 -17.60 15.52
C LEU A 82 -19.42 -18.95 15.95
N ARG A 83 -19.47 -19.23 17.26
CA ARG A 83 -20.21 -20.37 17.84
C ARG A 83 -21.68 -20.05 18.09
N SER A 84 -22.02 -18.76 18.13
CA SER A 84 -23.38 -18.31 18.45
C SER A 84 -24.35 -18.66 17.31
N PRO A 85 -25.61 -19.04 17.62
CA PRO A 85 -26.64 -19.24 16.61
C PRO A 85 -26.81 -18.03 15.70
N GLU A 86 -26.72 -16.81 16.24
CA GLU A 86 -26.88 -15.57 15.50
C GLU A 86 -25.77 -15.37 14.46
N ALA A 87 -24.51 -15.64 14.82
CA ALA A 87 -23.40 -15.57 13.86
C ALA A 87 -23.53 -16.66 12.78
N LEU A 88 -23.90 -17.89 13.17
CA LEU A 88 -24.11 -18.98 12.22
C LEU A 88 -25.28 -18.71 11.27
N ASP A 89 -26.35 -18.07 11.74
CA ASP A 89 -27.46 -17.63 10.91
C ASP A 89 -27.04 -16.49 9.97
N GLY A 90 -26.21 -15.56 10.42
CA GLY A 90 -25.62 -14.50 9.59
C GLY A 90 -24.76 -15.06 8.45
N ILE A 91 -23.83 -15.97 8.77
CA ILE A 91 -22.97 -16.63 7.77
C ILE A 91 -23.83 -17.42 6.77
N ALA A 92 -24.84 -18.13 7.27
CA ALA A 92 -25.75 -18.89 6.42
C ALA A 92 -26.56 -17.99 5.48
N ALA A 93 -27.01 -16.83 5.95
CA ALA A 93 -27.69 -15.84 5.13
C ALA A 93 -26.75 -15.26 4.06
N ASP A 94 -25.49 -14.98 4.42
CA ASP A 94 -24.50 -14.46 3.48
C ASP A 94 -24.11 -15.51 2.42
N PHE A 95 -24.07 -16.80 2.75
CA PHE A 95 -23.93 -17.85 1.74
C PHE A 95 -25.12 -17.92 0.77
N GLN A 96 -26.35 -17.70 1.25
CA GLN A 96 -27.52 -17.61 0.37
C GLN A 96 -27.47 -16.36 -0.51
N ARG A 97 -27.05 -15.23 0.04
CA ARG A 97 -26.84 -13.98 -0.70
C ARG A 97 -25.80 -14.18 -1.81
N TRP A 98 -24.64 -14.73 -1.46
CA TRP A 98 -23.58 -15.10 -2.39
C TRP A 98 -24.09 -16.00 -3.51
N LEU A 99 -24.82 -17.08 -3.19
CA LEU A 99 -25.40 -17.97 -4.19
C LEU A 99 -26.33 -17.24 -5.18
N SER A 100 -27.08 -16.24 -4.70
CA SER A 100 -28.03 -15.50 -5.53
C SER A 100 -27.43 -14.35 -6.33
N GLU A 101 -26.35 -13.73 -5.84
CA GLU A 101 -25.85 -12.45 -6.36
C GLU A 101 -24.44 -12.52 -6.94
N GLY A 102 -23.63 -13.52 -6.56
CA GLY A 102 -22.17 -13.47 -6.76
C GLY A 102 -21.48 -14.76 -7.11
N ALA A 103 -22.15 -15.91 -7.01
CA ALA A 103 -21.53 -17.20 -7.24
C ALA A 103 -21.22 -17.44 -8.73
N SER A 104 -19.94 -17.37 -9.08
CA SER A 104 -19.43 -17.68 -10.42
C SER A 104 -19.22 -19.18 -10.63
N ASP A 105 -18.73 -19.89 -9.61
CA ASP A 105 -18.81 -21.34 -9.49
C ASP A 105 -19.27 -21.73 -8.08
N VAL A 106 -19.79 -22.95 -7.90
CA VAL A 106 -20.19 -23.51 -6.61
C VAL A 106 -20.03 -25.01 -6.65
N GLY A 107 -19.17 -25.53 -5.77
CA GLY A 107 -18.99 -26.97 -5.57
C GLY A 107 -20.31 -27.74 -5.36
N ALA A 108 -20.38 -28.96 -5.91
CA ALA A 108 -21.64 -29.71 -6.03
C ALA A 108 -22.37 -29.93 -4.69
N GLN A 109 -21.64 -30.26 -3.61
CA GLN A 109 -22.23 -30.43 -2.28
C GLN A 109 -22.74 -29.10 -1.71
N THR A 110 -21.92 -28.05 -1.77
CA THR A 110 -22.31 -26.70 -1.34
C THR A 110 -23.59 -26.27 -2.05
N ARG A 111 -23.64 -26.38 -3.39
CA ARG A 111 -24.79 -26.05 -4.21
C ARG A 111 -26.04 -26.84 -3.81
N ALA A 112 -25.92 -28.16 -3.62
CA ALA A 112 -27.04 -29.01 -3.22
C ALA A 112 -27.60 -28.63 -1.84
N VAL A 113 -26.72 -28.38 -0.87
CA VAL A 113 -27.10 -28.00 0.50
C VAL A 113 -27.76 -26.62 0.51
N LEU A 114 -27.17 -25.61 -0.13
CA LEU A 114 -27.72 -24.26 -0.17
C LEU A 114 -29.11 -24.24 -0.84
N HIS A 115 -29.29 -24.95 -1.96
CA HIS A 115 -30.60 -25.05 -2.63
C HIS A 115 -31.64 -25.80 -1.82
N ALA A 116 -31.26 -26.86 -1.10
CA ALA A 116 -32.17 -27.58 -0.22
C ALA A 116 -32.61 -26.70 0.95
N ALA A 117 -31.66 -26.03 1.60
CA ALA A 117 -31.92 -25.14 2.73
C ALA A 117 -32.77 -23.92 2.35
N GLY A 118 -32.62 -23.37 1.14
CA GLY A 118 -33.46 -22.28 0.64
C GLY A 118 -34.96 -22.63 0.54
N ARG A 119 -35.32 -23.91 0.66
CA ARG A 119 -36.71 -24.40 0.68
C ARG A 119 -37.17 -24.87 2.06
N THR A 120 -36.27 -24.89 3.05
CA THR A 120 -36.55 -25.36 4.41
C THR A 120 -37.02 -24.19 5.28
N PRO A 121 -38.21 -24.29 5.92
CA PRO A 121 -38.66 -23.27 6.87
C PRO A 121 -37.75 -23.21 8.11
N GLY A 122 -37.38 -22.01 8.57
CA GLY A 122 -36.58 -21.83 9.78
C GLY A 122 -35.58 -20.69 9.67
N THR A 123 -34.63 -20.63 10.60
CA THR A 123 -33.48 -19.71 10.47
C THR A 123 -32.48 -20.25 9.45
N PRO A 124 -31.74 -19.38 8.73
CA PRO A 124 -30.82 -19.83 7.69
C PRO A 124 -29.79 -20.87 8.15
N GLY A 125 -29.20 -20.68 9.34
CA GLY A 125 -28.20 -21.60 9.89
C GLY A 125 -28.78 -22.92 10.36
N ALA A 126 -30.03 -22.95 10.84
CA ALA A 126 -30.74 -24.20 11.12
C ALA A 126 -31.05 -24.97 9.83
N ALA A 127 -31.61 -24.29 8.83
CA ALA A 127 -31.95 -24.85 7.53
C ALA A 127 -30.74 -25.46 6.82
N LEU A 128 -29.60 -24.75 6.84
CA LEU A 128 -28.34 -25.25 6.27
C LEU A 128 -27.85 -26.52 6.96
N ARG A 129 -27.79 -26.52 8.29
CA ARG A 129 -27.34 -27.70 9.05
C ARG A 129 -28.25 -28.92 8.85
N GLU A 130 -29.55 -28.71 8.76
CA GLU A 130 -30.51 -29.79 8.46
C GLU A 130 -30.28 -30.35 7.04
N ALA A 131 -30.20 -29.48 6.04
CA ALA A 131 -29.93 -29.87 4.66
C ALA A 131 -28.58 -30.59 4.50
N ALA A 132 -27.55 -30.13 5.21
CA ALA A 132 -26.22 -30.72 5.19
C ALA A 132 -26.20 -32.11 5.84
N ARG A 133 -26.90 -32.30 6.98
CA ARG A 133 -27.06 -33.62 7.61
C ARG A 133 -27.79 -34.58 6.69
N ALA A 134 -28.91 -34.17 6.11
CA ALA A 134 -29.66 -34.99 5.18
C ALA A 134 -28.82 -35.36 3.94
N PHE A 135 -27.98 -34.43 3.44
CA PHE A 135 -27.08 -34.70 2.33
C PHE A 135 -26.05 -35.78 2.67
N THR A 136 -25.42 -35.68 3.85
CA THR A 136 -24.42 -36.63 4.35
C THR A 136 -25.03 -38.00 4.66
N GLU A 137 -26.18 -38.06 5.34
CA GLU A 137 -26.86 -39.33 5.69
C GLU A 137 -27.33 -40.10 4.45
N ALA A 138 -27.63 -39.40 3.35
CA ALA A 138 -28.07 -40.01 2.10
C ALA A 138 -26.92 -40.54 1.22
N ARG A 139 -25.65 -40.38 1.62
CA ARG A 139 -24.48 -40.71 0.79
C ARG A 139 -23.44 -41.47 1.59
N GLU A 140 -22.77 -42.40 0.92
CA GLU A 140 -21.62 -43.11 1.51
C GLU A 140 -20.37 -42.21 1.62
N GLN A 141 -20.29 -41.14 0.81
CA GLN A 141 -19.18 -40.20 0.76
C GLN A 141 -19.70 -38.75 0.73
N SER A 142 -19.26 -37.92 1.70
CA SER A 142 -19.66 -36.50 1.81
C SER A 142 -18.55 -35.56 2.30
N ALA A 143 -17.30 -36.02 2.26
CA ALA A 143 -16.14 -35.33 2.82
C ALA A 143 -15.49 -34.36 1.80
N GLY A 144 -16.29 -33.51 1.14
CA GLY A 144 -15.77 -32.50 0.21
C GLY A 144 -14.90 -31.44 0.90
N ASN A 145 -13.94 -30.88 0.17
CA ASN A 145 -13.03 -29.83 0.67
C ASN A 145 -13.70 -28.45 0.91
N GLY A 146 -14.92 -28.25 0.43
CA GLY A 146 -15.60 -26.94 0.42
C GLY A 146 -15.82 -26.26 1.78
N SER A 147 -15.63 -26.96 2.90
CA SER A 147 -15.61 -26.36 4.24
C SER A 147 -14.22 -25.89 4.67
N LEU A 148 -13.18 -26.66 4.34
CA LEU A 148 -11.78 -26.37 4.67
C LEU A 148 -11.30 -25.12 3.94
N MET A 149 -11.63 -25.02 2.66
CA MET A 149 -11.17 -23.92 1.80
C MET A 149 -11.58 -22.53 2.27
N ARG A 150 -12.63 -22.45 3.11
CA ARG A 150 -13.21 -21.19 3.57
C ARG A 150 -13.12 -20.91 5.06
N THR A 151 -12.57 -21.83 5.86
CA THR A 151 -12.58 -21.69 7.33
C THR A 151 -11.38 -20.94 7.90
N GLY A 152 -10.36 -20.62 7.10
CA GLY A 152 -9.13 -20.00 7.60
C GLY A 152 -9.32 -18.71 8.42
N VAL A 153 -10.30 -17.89 8.05
CA VAL A 153 -10.62 -16.64 8.76
C VAL A 153 -11.22 -16.85 10.17
N VAL A 154 -11.79 -18.02 10.45
CA VAL A 154 -12.32 -18.37 11.79
C VAL A 154 -11.21 -18.32 12.85
N ALA A 155 -9.97 -18.66 12.47
CA ALA A 155 -8.81 -18.54 13.36
C ALA A 155 -8.60 -17.11 13.88
N LEU A 156 -8.83 -16.10 13.03
CA LEU A 156 -8.67 -14.69 13.41
C LEU A 156 -9.72 -14.24 14.44
N ALA A 157 -10.93 -14.77 14.37
CA ALA A 157 -11.99 -14.45 15.33
C ALA A 157 -11.71 -14.99 16.74
N HIS A 158 -10.88 -16.04 16.85
CA HIS A 158 -10.65 -16.80 18.08
C HIS A 158 -9.16 -16.93 18.48
N LEU A 159 -8.33 -15.93 18.14
CA LEU A 159 -6.88 -15.96 18.44
C LEU A 159 -6.55 -16.22 19.93
N GLY A 160 -7.41 -15.80 20.86
CA GLY A 160 -7.21 -15.98 22.30
C GLY A 160 -7.55 -17.36 22.86
N ASP A 161 -8.25 -18.20 22.10
CA ASP A 161 -8.88 -19.41 22.65
C ASP A 161 -8.91 -20.52 21.59
N ALA A 162 -8.01 -21.50 21.73
CA ALA A 162 -7.87 -22.60 20.78
C ALA A 162 -9.06 -23.57 20.81
N GLU A 163 -9.70 -23.77 21.96
CA GLU A 163 -10.88 -24.64 22.07
C GLU A 163 -12.10 -23.96 21.44
N ALA A 164 -12.33 -22.68 21.74
CA ALA A 164 -13.39 -21.92 21.09
C ALA A 164 -13.20 -21.81 19.57
N MET A 165 -11.94 -21.69 19.11
CA MET A 165 -11.59 -21.75 17.70
C MET A 165 -11.98 -23.10 17.07
N ALA A 166 -11.68 -24.22 17.74
CA ALA A 166 -12.01 -25.56 17.24
C ALA A 166 -13.53 -25.79 17.17
N GLU A 167 -14.26 -25.35 18.20
CA GLU A 167 -15.73 -25.36 18.23
C GLU A 167 -16.31 -24.52 17.08
N ALA A 168 -15.81 -23.30 16.87
CA ALA A 168 -16.25 -22.40 15.81
C ALA A 168 -15.95 -22.97 14.42
N ALA A 169 -14.75 -23.49 14.19
CA ALA A 169 -14.36 -24.08 12.91
C ALA A 169 -15.25 -25.28 12.56
N THR A 170 -15.56 -26.13 13.55
CA THR A 170 -16.50 -27.25 13.40
C THR A 170 -17.91 -26.75 13.08
N ALA A 171 -18.42 -25.76 13.82
CA ALA A 171 -19.78 -25.25 13.64
C ALA A 171 -19.98 -24.56 12.29
N VAL A 172 -19.02 -23.73 11.86
CA VAL A 172 -19.04 -23.04 10.56
C VAL A 172 -18.89 -24.04 9.41
N GLY A 173 -17.99 -25.02 9.51
CA GLY A 173 -17.84 -26.08 8.51
C GLY A 173 -19.12 -26.92 8.35
N ALA A 174 -19.75 -27.28 9.48
CA ALA A 174 -20.97 -28.08 9.52
C ALA A 174 -22.22 -27.39 8.94
N LEU A 175 -22.16 -26.09 8.60
CA LEU A 175 -23.21 -25.42 7.83
C LEU A 175 -23.42 -26.12 6.47
N THR A 176 -22.38 -26.69 5.85
CA THR A 176 -22.56 -27.44 4.60
C THR A 176 -21.84 -28.79 4.54
N HIS A 177 -20.86 -29.04 5.40
CA HIS A 177 -20.09 -30.30 5.43
C HIS A 177 -19.97 -30.82 6.88
N PRO A 178 -20.97 -31.54 7.41
CA PRO A 178 -20.95 -32.06 8.78
C PRO A 178 -20.11 -33.34 8.93
N ASP A 179 -19.42 -33.77 7.88
CA ASP A 179 -18.55 -34.95 7.89
C ASP A 179 -17.41 -34.77 8.91
N PRO A 180 -17.11 -35.79 9.74
CA PRO A 180 -16.03 -35.71 10.72
C PRO A 180 -14.64 -35.42 10.13
N ASP A 181 -14.34 -35.88 8.91
CA ASP A 181 -13.06 -35.57 8.25
C ASP A 181 -12.99 -34.09 7.88
N CYS A 182 -14.11 -33.47 7.48
CA CYS A 182 -14.19 -32.04 7.22
C CYS A 182 -14.00 -31.21 8.49
N ALA A 183 -14.66 -31.60 9.59
CA ALA A 183 -14.54 -30.93 10.88
C ALA A 183 -13.08 -30.93 11.36
N ASP A 184 -12.43 -32.09 11.36
CA ASP A 184 -11.04 -32.20 11.80
C ASP A 184 -10.10 -31.36 10.95
N ALA A 185 -10.25 -31.39 9.62
CA ALA A 185 -9.43 -30.62 8.71
C ALA A 185 -9.54 -29.11 8.98
N CYS A 186 -10.77 -28.61 9.18
CA CYS A 186 -11.00 -27.20 9.52
C CYS A 186 -10.32 -26.83 10.86
N VAL A 187 -10.39 -27.70 11.86
CA VAL A 187 -9.75 -27.49 13.17
C VAL A 187 -8.22 -27.43 13.04
N LEU A 188 -7.62 -28.41 12.34
CA LEU A 188 -6.18 -28.46 12.12
C LEU A 188 -5.68 -27.22 11.38
N TRP A 189 -6.38 -26.80 10.34
CA TRP A 189 -5.97 -25.65 9.54
C TRP A 189 -6.13 -24.33 10.30
N CYS A 190 -7.25 -24.15 11.03
CA CYS A 190 -7.42 -22.99 11.89
C CYS A 190 -6.37 -22.92 13.00
N SER A 191 -6.00 -24.07 13.58
CA SER A 191 -4.91 -24.17 14.57
C SER A 191 -3.57 -23.74 13.98
N GLY A 192 -3.27 -24.17 12.75
CA GLY A 192 -2.13 -23.72 11.97
C GLY A 192 -2.10 -22.20 11.78
N ILE A 193 -3.19 -21.63 11.26
CA ILE A 193 -3.31 -20.18 11.00
C ILE A 193 -3.20 -19.38 12.30
N ARG A 194 -3.87 -19.80 13.37
CA ARG A 194 -3.79 -19.15 14.69
C ARG A 194 -2.35 -19.10 15.19
N THR A 195 -1.64 -20.21 15.14
CA THR A 195 -0.25 -20.32 15.60
C THR A 195 0.69 -19.51 14.71
N ALA A 196 0.48 -19.55 13.39
CA ALA A 196 1.25 -18.74 12.44
C ALA A 196 1.06 -17.24 12.70
N VAL A 197 -0.16 -16.77 12.95
CA VAL A 197 -0.42 -15.36 13.31
C VAL A 197 0.23 -14.99 14.63
N LEU A 198 0.13 -15.82 15.67
CA LEU A 198 0.64 -15.47 16.99
C LEU A 198 2.17 -15.62 17.13
N HIS A 199 2.74 -16.63 16.49
CA HIS A 199 4.11 -17.07 16.75
C HIS A 199 5.00 -17.09 15.51
N GLY A 200 4.41 -16.96 14.32
CA GLY A 200 5.16 -17.03 13.07
C GLY A 200 5.83 -18.39 12.89
N THR A 201 5.11 -19.49 13.15
CA THR A 201 5.57 -20.85 12.84
C THR A 201 4.45 -21.65 12.18
N PHE A 202 4.77 -22.79 11.58
CA PHE A 202 3.77 -23.71 11.01
C PHE A 202 3.36 -24.83 11.99
N ASP A 203 3.92 -24.82 13.21
CA ASP A 203 3.78 -25.92 14.18
C ASP A 203 2.31 -26.17 14.57
N GLY A 204 1.49 -25.13 14.49
CA GLY A 204 0.07 -25.14 14.85
C GLY A 204 -0.77 -26.20 14.14
N VAL A 205 -0.38 -26.63 12.93
CA VAL A 205 -1.08 -27.70 12.21
C VAL A 205 -0.96 -29.02 12.98
N ARG A 206 0.25 -29.36 13.43
CA ARG A 206 0.50 -30.57 14.24
C ARG A 206 0.02 -30.41 15.68
N GLU A 207 0.20 -29.24 16.28
CA GLU A 207 -0.32 -28.95 17.63
C GLU A 207 -1.86 -29.09 17.68
N GLY A 208 -2.55 -28.79 16.58
CA GLY A 208 -4.00 -28.93 16.43
C GLY A 208 -4.51 -30.36 16.62
N LEU A 209 -3.66 -31.39 16.51
CA LEU A 209 -4.05 -32.78 16.82
C LEU A 209 -4.57 -32.92 18.26
N ALA A 210 -4.09 -32.09 19.19
CA ALA A 210 -4.57 -32.10 20.58
C ALA A 210 -6.04 -31.66 20.72
N LEU A 211 -6.53 -30.85 19.77
CA LEU A 211 -7.91 -30.33 19.72
C LEU A 211 -8.89 -31.34 19.08
N LEU A 212 -8.38 -32.39 18.44
CA LEU A 212 -9.21 -33.43 17.83
C LEU A 212 -9.67 -34.49 18.85
N PRO A 213 -10.78 -35.21 18.59
CA PRO A 213 -11.17 -36.38 19.35
C PRO A 213 -10.04 -37.42 19.43
N ALA A 214 -9.81 -38.00 20.61
CA ALA A 214 -8.66 -38.88 20.88
C ALA A 214 -8.48 -40.02 19.85
N GLY A 215 -9.57 -40.66 19.43
CA GLY A 215 -9.54 -41.76 18.46
C GLY A 215 -9.21 -41.37 17.02
N ARG A 216 -9.09 -40.07 16.72
CA ARG A 216 -8.83 -39.56 15.36
C ARG A 216 -7.42 -38.97 15.21
N ARG A 217 -6.74 -38.70 16.33
CA ARG A 217 -5.41 -38.07 16.37
C ARG A 217 -4.33 -38.87 15.64
N GLU A 218 -4.28 -40.18 15.87
CA GLU A 218 -3.27 -41.05 15.26
C GLU A 218 -3.42 -41.13 13.74
N ARG A 219 -4.66 -41.24 13.25
CA ARG A 219 -4.95 -41.20 11.81
C ARG A 219 -4.47 -39.89 11.18
N TRP A 220 -4.81 -38.75 11.78
CA TRP A 220 -4.39 -37.45 11.24
C TRP A 220 -2.88 -37.20 11.37
N ALA A 221 -2.23 -37.68 12.43
CA ALA A 221 -0.78 -37.65 12.52
C ALA A 221 -0.13 -38.41 11.36
N ALA A 222 -0.61 -39.62 11.05
CA ALA A 222 -0.12 -40.41 9.92
C ALA A 222 -0.38 -39.73 8.56
N LEU A 223 -1.53 -39.07 8.38
CA LEU A 223 -1.84 -38.32 7.16
C LEU A 223 -0.93 -37.10 6.97
N LEU A 224 -0.58 -36.40 8.06
CA LEU A 224 0.38 -35.29 8.02
C LEU A 224 1.80 -35.79 7.73
N ASP A 225 2.20 -36.93 8.32
CA ASP A 225 3.48 -37.58 8.02
C ASP A 225 3.56 -37.97 6.52
N GLU A 226 2.48 -38.50 5.96
CA GLU A 226 2.38 -38.85 4.54
C GLU A 226 2.51 -37.61 3.64
N ALA A 227 1.88 -36.49 4.00
CA ALA A 227 1.96 -35.23 3.27
C ALA A 227 3.37 -34.63 3.26
N GLU A 228 4.10 -34.73 4.36
CA GLU A 228 5.50 -34.29 4.44
C GLU A 228 6.43 -35.21 3.61
N ALA A 229 6.08 -36.49 3.48
CA ALA A 229 6.87 -37.48 2.76
C ALA A 229 6.70 -37.47 1.23
N HIS A 230 5.58 -36.94 0.71
CA HIS A 230 5.25 -37.00 -0.73
C HIS A 230 5.01 -35.62 -1.34
N PRO A 231 5.33 -35.41 -2.63
CA PRO A 231 5.11 -34.13 -3.32
C PRO A 231 3.61 -33.83 -3.50
N PRO A 232 3.20 -32.57 -3.72
CA PRO A 232 1.79 -32.17 -3.71
C PRO A 232 0.91 -32.94 -4.71
N TYR A 233 1.43 -33.21 -5.92
CA TYR A 233 0.72 -33.95 -6.98
C TYR A 233 0.45 -35.43 -6.63
N HIS A 234 1.03 -35.96 -5.53
CA HIS A 234 0.68 -37.28 -5.01
C HIS A 234 -0.78 -37.35 -4.54
N PHE A 235 -1.32 -36.23 -4.07
CA PHE A 235 -2.66 -36.13 -3.49
C PHE A 235 -3.70 -35.68 -4.53
N SER A 236 -3.75 -36.36 -5.67
CA SER A 236 -4.53 -35.93 -6.85
C SER A 236 -6.06 -36.01 -6.70
N HIS A 237 -6.58 -36.75 -5.72
CA HIS A 237 -8.01 -36.77 -5.35
C HIS A 237 -8.39 -35.61 -4.40
N ASN A 238 -7.88 -34.41 -4.66
CA ASN A 238 -7.99 -33.24 -3.79
C ASN A 238 -9.37 -32.55 -3.73
N GLY A 239 -10.38 -33.04 -4.45
CA GLY A 239 -11.79 -32.74 -4.13
C GLY A 239 -12.24 -33.33 -2.77
N TRP A 240 -11.52 -34.34 -2.27
CA TRP A 240 -11.66 -34.86 -0.91
C TRP A 240 -10.85 -34.03 0.08
N VAL A 241 -11.47 -33.63 1.20
CA VAL A 241 -10.88 -32.72 2.18
C VAL A 241 -9.52 -33.17 2.73
N VAL A 242 -9.31 -34.48 2.90
CA VAL A 242 -8.04 -35.02 3.40
C VAL A 242 -6.92 -34.78 2.39
N HIS A 243 -7.15 -35.13 1.12
CA HIS A 243 -6.16 -34.89 0.07
C HIS A 243 -5.96 -33.40 -0.22
N ALA A 244 -7.00 -32.56 -0.12
CA ALA A 244 -6.85 -31.11 -0.21
C ALA A 244 -5.88 -30.58 0.87
N LEU A 245 -6.07 -30.99 2.12
CA LEU A 245 -5.20 -30.64 3.24
C LEU A 245 -3.79 -31.18 3.03
N GLN A 246 -3.64 -32.46 2.64
CA GLN A 246 -2.34 -33.07 2.40
C GLN A 246 -1.59 -32.41 1.24
N ALA A 247 -2.27 -32.06 0.15
CA ALA A 247 -1.69 -31.35 -0.99
C ALA A 247 -1.18 -29.97 -0.56
N ALA A 248 -2.00 -29.19 0.16
CA ALA A 248 -1.62 -27.87 0.64
C ALA A 248 -0.48 -27.94 1.67
N TRP A 249 -0.54 -28.88 2.62
CA TRP A 249 0.50 -29.08 3.62
C TRP A 249 1.82 -29.57 3.00
N SER A 250 1.75 -30.48 2.04
CA SER A 250 2.88 -30.93 1.24
C SER A 250 3.51 -29.75 0.50
N ALA A 251 2.71 -28.91 -0.16
CA ALA A 251 3.22 -27.75 -0.90
C ALA A 251 3.96 -26.77 0.01
N ILE A 252 3.48 -26.56 1.23
CA ILE A 252 4.13 -25.70 2.23
C ILE A 252 5.40 -26.35 2.79
N THR A 253 5.33 -27.59 3.27
CA THR A 253 6.44 -28.21 4.01
C THR A 253 7.58 -28.67 3.13
N ARG A 254 7.28 -29.06 1.88
CA ARG A 254 8.28 -29.53 0.93
C ARG A 254 8.87 -28.44 0.07
N THR A 255 8.28 -27.24 0.07
CA THR A 255 8.93 -26.07 -0.52
C THR A 255 9.98 -25.57 0.47
N PRO A 256 11.27 -25.53 0.09
CA PRO A 256 12.30 -25.03 0.98
C PRO A 256 12.08 -23.55 1.29
N VAL A 257 12.24 -23.18 2.56
CA VAL A 257 12.34 -21.76 2.95
C VAL A 257 13.71 -21.26 2.50
N PRO A 258 13.79 -20.25 1.61
CA PRO A 258 15.08 -19.72 1.18
C PRO A 258 15.88 -19.20 2.37
N GLY A 259 17.12 -19.67 2.49
CA GLY A 259 18.02 -19.32 3.59
C GLY A 259 19.19 -18.43 3.15
N PRO A 260 20.05 -18.00 4.09
CA PRO A 260 21.30 -17.34 3.78
C PRO A 260 22.18 -18.26 2.91
N GLY A 261 22.29 -17.94 1.61
CA GLY A 261 23.05 -18.76 0.64
C GLY A 261 22.22 -19.38 -0.47
N ASP A 262 20.90 -19.12 -0.55
CA ASP A 262 20.11 -19.42 -1.76
C ASP A 262 20.79 -18.81 -2.99
N GLU A 263 21.04 -19.63 -4.03
CA GLU A 263 21.79 -19.23 -5.23
C GLU A 263 21.13 -18.08 -5.98
N GLN A 264 19.82 -17.90 -5.81
CA GLN A 264 19.04 -16.81 -6.40
C GLN A 264 18.84 -15.62 -5.44
N GLY A 265 19.47 -15.65 -4.25
CA GLY A 265 19.45 -14.57 -3.28
C GLY A 265 18.07 -14.25 -2.69
N ARG A 266 17.12 -15.19 -2.75
CA ARG A 266 15.73 -14.98 -2.31
C ARG A 266 15.64 -14.85 -0.79
N GLN A 267 14.74 -13.99 -0.32
CA GLN A 267 14.40 -13.86 1.11
C GLN A 267 13.57 -15.07 1.59
N PRO A 268 13.56 -15.38 2.90
CA PRO A 268 12.71 -16.43 3.46
C PRO A 268 11.23 -16.30 3.08
N SER A 269 10.72 -15.07 2.97
CA SER A 269 9.34 -14.78 2.58
C SER A 269 8.98 -15.18 1.14
N ALA A 270 9.97 -15.35 0.27
CA ALA A 270 9.74 -15.90 -1.07
C ALA A 270 9.20 -17.34 -1.02
N HIS A 271 9.32 -18.01 0.12
CA HIS A 271 8.63 -19.27 0.42
C HIS A 271 7.13 -19.20 0.11
N LEU A 272 6.46 -18.08 0.41
CA LEU A 272 5.02 -17.90 0.10
C LEU A 272 4.73 -18.11 -1.38
N ARG A 273 5.46 -17.38 -2.24
CA ARG A 273 5.29 -17.50 -3.69
C ARG A 273 5.62 -18.91 -4.17
N LEU A 274 6.77 -19.44 -3.77
CA LEU A 274 7.24 -20.74 -4.23
C LEU A 274 6.28 -21.87 -3.82
N ALA A 275 5.75 -21.82 -2.60
CA ALA A 275 4.82 -22.83 -2.09
C ALA A 275 3.43 -22.69 -2.74
N LEU A 276 2.97 -21.48 -3.05
CA LEU A 276 1.75 -21.28 -3.84
C LEU A 276 1.91 -21.79 -5.27
N GLU A 277 3.04 -21.54 -5.93
CA GLU A 277 3.31 -22.13 -7.24
C GLU A 277 3.38 -23.67 -7.16
N ALA A 278 3.90 -24.25 -6.07
CA ALA A 278 3.90 -25.69 -5.84
C ALA A 278 2.50 -26.25 -5.57
N ALA A 279 1.64 -25.49 -4.88
CA ALA A 279 0.25 -25.82 -4.63
C ALA A 279 -0.55 -25.90 -5.94
N VAL A 280 -0.40 -24.95 -6.85
CA VAL A 280 -1.02 -24.99 -8.18
C VAL A 280 -0.50 -26.19 -8.99
N ARG A 281 0.78 -26.54 -8.86
CA ARG A 281 1.37 -27.74 -9.48
C ARG A 281 0.87 -29.07 -8.88
N ALA A 282 0.07 -29.07 -7.81
CA ALA A 282 -0.60 -30.28 -7.36
C ALA A 282 -1.60 -30.81 -8.39
N GLY A 283 -2.14 -29.93 -9.25
CA GLY A 283 -3.13 -30.27 -10.26
C GLY A 283 -4.53 -30.56 -9.71
N THR A 284 -5.44 -30.94 -10.61
CA THR A 284 -6.86 -31.22 -10.30
C THR A 284 -7.56 -29.99 -9.72
N ASP A 285 -7.82 -29.93 -8.42
CA ASP A 285 -8.50 -28.82 -7.73
C ASP A 285 -7.49 -27.75 -7.26
N THR A 286 -6.99 -26.96 -8.22
CA THR A 286 -5.78 -26.13 -8.05
C THR A 286 -6.02 -24.82 -7.30
N ASP A 287 -7.15 -24.17 -7.53
CA ASP A 287 -7.61 -23.00 -6.77
C ASP A 287 -7.84 -23.37 -5.31
N THR A 288 -8.54 -24.48 -5.02
CA THR A 288 -8.77 -24.88 -3.63
C THR A 288 -7.50 -25.17 -2.85
N VAL A 289 -6.60 -25.99 -3.42
CA VAL A 289 -5.33 -26.32 -2.75
C VAL A 289 -4.47 -25.07 -2.55
N ALA A 290 -4.44 -24.16 -3.53
CA ALA A 290 -3.69 -22.92 -3.44
C ALA A 290 -4.32 -21.92 -2.45
N ALA A 291 -5.65 -21.82 -2.36
CA ALA A 291 -6.35 -20.98 -1.39
C ALA A 291 -6.09 -21.44 0.05
N ILE A 292 -6.19 -22.76 0.30
CA ILE A 292 -5.88 -23.39 1.58
C ILE A 292 -4.43 -23.10 1.98
N ALA A 293 -3.48 -23.34 1.07
CA ALA A 293 -2.06 -23.07 1.31
C ALA A 293 -1.80 -21.57 1.54
N GLY A 294 -2.43 -20.72 0.73
CA GLY A 294 -2.31 -19.26 0.75
C GLY A 294 -2.74 -18.65 2.07
N ALA A 295 -3.83 -19.14 2.67
CA ALA A 295 -4.28 -18.69 3.98
C ALA A 295 -3.20 -18.89 5.06
N LEU A 296 -2.57 -20.07 5.10
CA LEU A 296 -1.54 -20.41 6.09
C LEU A 296 -0.19 -19.75 5.80
N LEU A 297 0.20 -19.65 4.52
CA LEU A 297 1.41 -18.93 4.11
C LEU A 297 1.31 -17.44 4.41
N GLY A 298 0.15 -16.84 4.13
CA GLY A 298 -0.17 -15.47 4.50
C GLY A 298 -0.17 -15.27 6.01
N ALA A 299 -0.73 -16.20 6.77
CA ALA A 299 -0.66 -16.21 8.24
C ALA A 299 0.78 -16.28 8.78
N ARG A 300 1.70 -16.94 8.07
CA ARG A 300 3.10 -17.11 8.49
C ARG A 300 3.98 -15.90 8.15
N TRP A 301 3.84 -15.41 6.92
CA TRP A 301 4.76 -14.43 6.34
C TRP A 301 4.18 -13.01 6.28
N GLY A 302 2.87 -12.89 6.40
CA GLY A 302 2.15 -11.63 6.37
C GLY A 302 1.85 -11.08 4.98
N ARG A 303 0.97 -10.07 4.93
CA ARG A 303 0.56 -9.41 3.68
C ARG A 303 1.74 -8.76 2.95
N SER A 304 2.82 -8.46 3.65
CA SER A 304 4.04 -7.87 3.09
C SER A 304 4.82 -8.86 2.22
N ALA A 305 4.61 -10.16 2.43
CA ALA A 305 5.23 -11.23 1.65
C ALA A 305 4.43 -11.62 0.39
N VAL A 306 3.15 -11.23 0.30
CA VAL A 306 2.36 -11.46 -0.91
C VAL A 306 2.90 -10.56 -2.04
N PRO A 307 3.29 -11.12 -3.21
CA PRO A 307 3.87 -10.36 -4.30
C PRO A 307 3.02 -9.14 -4.69
N ALA A 308 3.67 -8.00 -4.91
CA ALA A 308 2.97 -6.75 -5.21
C ALA A 308 2.16 -6.84 -6.51
N GLU A 309 2.68 -7.57 -7.50
CA GLU A 309 2.00 -7.87 -8.75
C GLU A 309 0.71 -8.66 -8.55
N TRP A 310 0.64 -9.55 -7.56
CA TRP A 310 -0.56 -10.31 -7.24
C TRP A 310 -1.56 -9.43 -6.50
N ARG A 311 -1.11 -8.65 -5.51
CA ARG A 311 -1.97 -7.72 -4.77
C ARG A 311 -2.65 -6.68 -5.67
N ALA A 312 -2.00 -6.26 -6.76
CA ALA A 312 -2.56 -5.32 -7.72
C ALA A 312 -3.66 -5.92 -8.61
N LEU A 313 -3.71 -7.25 -8.71
CA LEU A 313 -4.67 -7.97 -9.56
C LEU A 313 -5.82 -8.57 -8.74
N VAL A 314 -5.58 -8.98 -7.50
CA VAL A 314 -6.57 -9.67 -6.65
C VAL A 314 -7.83 -8.81 -6.45
N HIS A 315 -8.96 -9.32 -6.94
CA HIS A 315 -10.29 -8.76 -6.75
C HIS A 315 -11.35 -9.87 -6.87
N GLY A 316 -12.60 -9.61 -6.50
CA GLY A 316 -13.69 -10.55 -6.73
C GLY A 316 -14.95 -10.15 -5.95
N TRP A 317 -16.01 -10.95 -6.04
CA TRP A 317 -17.27 -10.67 -5.34
C TRP A 317 -17.05 -10.50 -3.82
N PRO A 318 -17.75 -9.56 -3.14
CA PRO A 318 -18.74 -8.59 -3.63
C PRO A 318 -18.16 -7.28 -4.20
N GLY A 319 -16.98 -7.32 -4.79
CA GLY A 319 -16.21 -6.15 -5.23
C GLY A 319 -15.08 -5.79 -4.26
N LEU A 320 -14.57 -6.77 -3.50
CA LEU A 320 -13.45 -6.56 -2.59
C LEU A 320 -12.14 -6.80 -3.32
N ASP A 321 -11.22 -5.86 -3.15
CA ASP A 321 -9.84 -5.93 -3.63
C ASP A 321 -8.89 -6.35 -2.50
N ALA A 322 -7.60 -6.48 -2.83
CA ALA A 322 -6.56 -6.82 -1.86
C ALA A 322 -6.58 -5.94 -0.60
N ASP A 323 -6.80 -4.63 -0.73
CA ASP A 323 -6.83 -3.69 0.39
C ASP A 323 -8.06 -3.90 1.28
N ALA A 324 -9.21 -4.19 0.68
CA ALA A 324 -10.42 -4.53 1.41
C ALA A 324 -10.29 -5.84 2.18
N LEU A 325 -9.69 -6.88 1.57
CA LEU A 325 -9.40 -8.16 2.24
C LEU A 325 -8.43 -8.00 3.41
N ILE A 326 -7.41 -7.14 3.27
CA ILE A 326 -6.49 -6.77 4.36
C ILE A 326 -7.26 -6.15 5.52
N ARG A 327 -8.08 -5.13 5.25
CA ARG A 327 -8.86 -4.44 6.30
C ARG A 327 -9.81 -5.40 7.01
N LEU A 328 -10.48 -6.27 6.25
CA LEU A 328 -11.42 -7.23 6.78
C LEU A 328 -10.73 -8.26 7.70
N SER A 329 -9.55 -8.74 7.31
CA SER A 329 -8.73 -9.64 8.12
C SER A 329 -8.29 -8.99 9.43
N VAL A 330 -7.74 -7.77 9.37
CA VAL A 330 -7.27 -7.04 10.55
C VAL A 330 -8.43 -6.76 11.51
N ARG A 331 -9.56 -6.26 11.00
CA ARG A 331 -10.75 -6.00 11.81
C ARG A 331 -11.25 -7.27 12.50
N THR A 332 -11.24 -8.39 11.80
CA THR A 332 -11.60 -9.70 12.39
C THR A 332 -10.66 -10.08 13.54
N ALA A 333 -9.35 -9.94 13.35
CA ALA A 333 -8.33 -10.24 14.36
C ALA A 333 -8.48 -9.35 15.61
N LEU A 334 -8.82 -8.07 15.40
CA LEU A 334 -9.03 -7.09 16.47
C LEU A 334 -10.39 -7.19 17.18
N GLY A 335 -11.29 -8.02 16.67
CA GLY A 335 -12.60 -8.30 17.26
C GLY A 335 -13.64 -7.25 16.92
N GLY A 336 -13.66 -6.82 15.66
CA GLY A 336 -14.59 -5.84 15.12
C GLY A 336 -14.25 -4.39 15.41
N ARG A 337 -13.16 -4.16 16.15
CA ARG A 337 -12.58 -2.84 16.38
C ARG A 337 -11.68 -2.44 15.22
N ASP A 338 -11.66 -1.16 14.92
CA ASP A 338 -10.63 -0.59 14.06
C ASP A 338 -9.28 -0.52 14.80
N GLU A 339 -8.17 -0.47 14.06
CA GLU A 339 -6.81 -0.39 14.63
C GLU A 339 -6.67 0.73 15.68
N THR A 340 -7.41 1.82 15.49
CA THR A 340 -7.48 2.97 16.40
C THR A 340 -8.24 2.68 17.69
N GLU A 341 -9.37 1.97 17.62
CA GLU A 341 -10.21 1.64 18.79
C GLU A 341 -9.55 0.57 19.69
N ALA A 342 -8.76 -0.34 19.10
CA ALA A 342 -7.99 -1.32 19.83
C ALA A 342 -6.81 -0.70 20.63
N GLU A 343 -6.32 0.47 20.21
CA GLU A 343 -5.28 1.22 20.93
C GLU A 343 -5.81 2.06 22.09
N GLU A 344 -7.04 2.54 22.03
CA GLU A 344 -7.68 3.35 23.09
C GLU A 344 -8.04 2.52 24.33
N ALA A 345 -8.25 1.21 24.21
CA ALA A 345 -8.57 0.30 25.31
C ALA A 345 -7.37 -0.08 26.22
N ARG A 346 -6.24 0.64 26.12
CA ARG A 346 -5.02 0.43 26.93
C ARG A 346 -5.20 0.93 28.37
N PRO A 347 -5.05 0.10 29.42
CA PRO A 347 -4.86 0.59 30.79
C PRO A 347 -3.50 1.29 30.89
N GLY A 348 -3.49 2.54 31.34
CA GLY A 348 -2.29 3.36 31.47
C GLY A 348 -1.25 2.73 32.39
N THR A 349 -0.05 2.46 31.85
CA THR A 349 1.12 2.11 32.64
C THR A 349 1.80 3.38 33.13
N ALA A 350 1.85 3.52 34.45
CA ALA A 350 2.49 4.60 35.18
C ALA A 350 3.94 4.84 34.71
N GLY A 351 4.26 6.12 34.54
CA GLY A 351 5.60 6.58 34.22
C GLY A 351 6.61 6.21 35.29
N THR A 352 7.80 5.82 34.84
CA THR A 352 9.00 5.89 35.67
C THR A 352 9.93 6.91 35.03
N ASP A 353 10.02 8.02 35.74
CA ASP A 353 10.94 9.13 35.59
C ASP A 353 12.35 8.66 35.99
N THR A 354 13.35 8.86 35.11
CA THR A 354 14.75 9.03 35.53
C THR A 354 15.50 9.91 34.53
N GLY A 355 15.81 11.13 34.96
CA GLY A 355 17.21 11.52 35.14
C GLY A 355 17.89 12.28 34.01
N THR A 356 17.92 13.60 34.18
CA THR A 356 18.74 14.60 33.48
C THR A 356 20.26 14.40 33.61
N GLY A 357 21.03 14.78 32.58
CA GLY A 357 22.34 15.41 32.75
C GLY A 357 23.39 15.17 31.65
N GLY A 358 23.87 16.26 31.02
CA GLY A 358 25.25 16.35 30.53
C GLY A 358 25.45 16.85 29.09
N GLU A 359 25.60 18.17 28.91
CA GLU A 359 26.15 18.79 27.70
C GLU A 359 27.67 18.50 27.56
N GLY A 360 28.11 18.29 26.32
CA GLY A 360 29.53 18.23 25.96
C GLY A 360 29.72 18.26 24.44
N ALA A 361 30.25 19.36 23.91
CA ALA A 361 30.55 19.56 22.50
C ALA A 361 31.78 18.75 22.03
N ALA A 362 31.66 18.03 20.91
CA ALA A 362 32.79 17.57 20.08
C ALA A 362 32.36 17.25 18.63
N SER A 363 33.25 17.55 17.68
CA SER A 363 33.09 17.45 16.22
C SER A 363 33.03 16.00 15.70
N PRO A 364 32.44 15.72 14.51
CA PRO A 364 31.98 14.38 14.14
C PRO A 364 33.02 13.57 13.36
N LYS A 365 33.31 12.36 13.85
CA LYS A 365 33.73 11.19 13.08
C LYS A 365 33.11 9.95 13.73
N ASP A 366 32.71 9.00 12.89
CA ASP A 366 32.21 7.64 13.17
C ASP A 366 30.68 7.46 13.33
N GLY A 367 30.09 6.84 12.30
CA GLY A 367 29.32 5.59 12.44
C GLY A 367 28.00 5.56 13.23
N ALA A 368 27.33 6.69 13.49
CA ALA A 368 26.05 6.67 14.20
C ALA A 368 24.87 6.30 13.27
N ALA A 369 24.16 5.23 13.63
CA ALA A 369 22.84 4.90 13.09
C ALA A 369 21.93 6.15 13.18
N ARG A 370 21.40 6.56 12.02
CA ARG A 370 20.53 7.74 11.92
C ARG A 370 19.25 7.48 12.71
N THR A 371 18.96 8.31 13.70
CA THR A 371 17.59 8.42 14.24
C THR A 371 16.70 8.97 13.12
N PRO A 372 15.61 8.28 12.71
CA PRO A 372 14.69 8.80 11.71
C PRO A 372 14.17 10.19 12.11
N ALA A 373 13.83 11.03 11.13
CA ALA A 373 13.15 12.28 11.45
C ALA A 373 11.79 11.96 12.10
N PRO A 374 11.36 12.62 13.20
CA PRO A 374 10.15 12.26 13.95
C PRO A 374 8.87 12.13 13.12
N PHE A 375 8.84 12.79 11.95
CA PHE A 375 7.72 12.69 11.01
C PHE A 375 7.53 11.29 10.41
N VAL A 376 8.60 10.64 9.93
CA VAL A 376 8.46 9.39 9.15
C VAL A 376 8.03 8.19 10.00
N GLU A 377 8.14 8.31 11.33
CA GLU A 377 7.66 7.33 12.30
C GLU A 377 6.15 7.49 12.61
N ARG A 378 5.52 8.60 12.19
CA ARG A 378 4.09 8.81 12.38
C ARG A 378 3.28 7.87 11.49
N LYS A 379 2.17 7.35 12.04
CA LYS A 379 1.23 6.48 11.32
C LYS A 379 0.65 7.14 10.06
N ASP A 380 0.47 8.46 10.06
CA ASP A 380 -0.08 9.22 8.94
C ASP A 380 0.97 9.66 7.90
N ALA A 381 2.27 9.44 8.14
CA ALA A 381 3.33 9.90 7.24
C ALA A 381 3.19 9.33 5.82
N ARG A 382 2.89 8.03 5.71
CA ARG A 382 2.64 7.36 4.43
C ARG A 382 1.45 7.98 3.70
N SER A 383 0.32 8.15 4.40
CA SER A 383 -0.86 8.78 3.82
C SER A 383 -0.57 10.20 3.31
N ARG A 384 0.15 11.02 4.07
CA ARG A 384 0.47 12.41 3.70
C ARG A 384 1.42 12.52 2.51
N VAL A 385 2.45 11.67 2.45
CA VAL A 385 3.35 11.62 1.29
C VAL A 385 2.61 11.11 0.04
N ARG A 386 1.73 10.11 0.19
CA ARG A 386 0.83 9.67 -0.89
C ARG A 386 -0.09 10.80 -1.34
N GLY A 387 -0.71 11.51 -0.40
CA GLY A 387 -1.57 12.66 -0.65
C GLY A 387 -0.85 13.75 -1.43
N LEU A 388 0.40 14.07 -1.07
CA LEU A 388 1.24 15.02 -1.80
C LEU A 388 1.45 14.59 -3.27
N LEU A 389 1.86 13.34 -3.52
CA LEU A 389 2.17 12.88 -4.88
C LEU A 389 0.92 12.69 -5.75
N LEU A 390 -0.14 12.10 -5.20
CA LEU A 390 -1.40 11.89 -5.91
C LEU A 390 -2.14 13.20 -6.13
N GLY A 391 -2.16 14.10 -5.13
CA GLY A 391 -2.75 15.42 -5.24
C GLY A 391 -2.06 16.27 -6.31
N LEU A 392 -0.73 16.23 -6.38
CA LEU A 392 0.06 16.85 -7.44
C LEU A 392 -0.41 16.40 -8.82
N ALA A 393 -0.59 15.09 -9.00
CA ALA A 393 -0.95 14.49 -10.28
C ALA A 393 -2.39 14.79 -10.69
N LEU A 394 -3.34 14.70 -9.76
CA LEU A 394 -4.71 15.13 -9.99
C LEU A 394 -4.79 16.60 -10.39
N GLY A 395 -3.99 17.45 -9.73
CA GLY A 395 -3.88 18.87 -10.06
C GLY A 395 -3.33 19.11 -11.46
N ASP A 396 -2.25 18.41 -11.84
CA ASP A 396 -1.65 18.47 -13.19
C ASP A 396 -2.66 18.08 -14.28
N THR A 397 -3.40 16.99 -14.09
CA THR A 397 -4.43 16.55 -15.04
C THR A 397 -5.64 17.49 -15.08
N LEU A 398 -6.16 17.92 -13.93
CA LEU A 398 -7.30 18.85 -13.86
C LEU A 398 -6.95 20.20 -14.46
N GLY A 399 -5.76 20.73 -14.16
CA GLY A 399 -5.28 21.98 -14.72
C GLY A 399 -5.15 21.91 -16.24
N SER A 400 -4.49 20.86 -16.75
CA SER A 400 -4.36 20.61 -18.20
C SER A 400 -5.72 20.52 -18.91
N ALA A 401 -6.73 20.00 -18.22
CA ALA A 401 -8.10 19.88 -18.71
C ALA A 401 -8.97 21.13 -18.42
N ARG A 402 -8.41 22.21 -17.87
CA ARG A 402 -9.11 23.42 -17.41
C ARG A 402 -10.32 23.12 -16.54
N GLY A 403 -10.17 22.13 -15.66
CA GLY A 403 -11.20 21.68 -14.72
C GLY A 403 -12.32 20.83 -15.34
N THR A 404 -12.28 20.54 -16.64
CA THR A 404 -13.32 19.76 -17.35
C THR A 404 -12.77 18.39 -17.75
N LEU A 405 -13.03 17.39 -16.92
CA LEU A 405 -12.59 16.02 -17.17
C LEU A 405 -13.61 15.20 -17.98
N PRO A 406 -13.17 14.20 -18.75
CA PRO A 406 -14.09 13.21 -19.33
C PRO A 406 -14.84 12.46 -18.23
N ALA A 407 -16.05 11.94 -18.52
CA ALA A 407 -16.89 11.30 -17.51
C ALA A 407 -16.38 9.91 -17.08
N HIS A 408 -15.87 9.11 -18.01
CA HIS A 408 -15.51 7.69 -17.76
C HIS A 408 -14.13 7.28 -18.28
N ASP A 409 -13.36 8.18 -18.90
CA ASP A 409 -12.06 7.83 -19.48
C ASP A 409 -10.92 7.86 -18.44
N VAL A 410 -9.82 7.20 -18.80
CA VAL A 410 -8.54 7.27 -18.09
C VAL A 410 -8.04 8.71 -18.04
N LEU A 411 -7.71 9.18 -16.84
CA LEU A 411 -7.12 10.49 -16.61
C LEU A 411 -5.62 10.41 -16.92
N ARG A 412 -5.21 11.13 -17.97
CA ARG A 412 -3.84 11.13 -18.46
C ARG A 412 -2.97 12.07 -17.65
N ALA A 413 -1.78 11.60 -17.29
CA ALA A 413 -0.80 12.39 -16.58
C ALA A 413 -0.18 13.45 -17.49
N GLY A 414 0.08 14.64 -16.95
CA GLY A 414 0.84 15.70 -17.61
C GLY A 414 2.35 15.57 -17.39
N VAL A 415 3.09 16.55 -17.93
CA VAL A 415 4.55 16.57 -17.84
C VAL A 415 5.05 16.83 -16.41
N SER A 416 4.29 17.59 -15.61
CA SER A 416 4.65 17.84 -14.21
C SER A 416 4.60 16.55 -13.40
N THR A 417 3.57 15.72 -13.61
CA THR A 417 3.46 14.40 -12.98
C THR A 417 4.59 13.48 -13.38
N GLN A 418 4.91 13.38 -14.68
CA GLN A 418 6.03 12.54 -15.13
C GLN A 418 7.36 12.98 -14.50
N LEU A 419 7.68 14.27 -14.54
CA LEU A 419 8.91 14.80 -13.94
C LEU A 419 8.92 14.66 -12.41
N ALA A 420 7.76 14.73 -11.75
CA ALA A 420 7.63 14.46 -10.32
C ALA A 420 7.90 12.99 -9.98
N CYS A 421 7.44 12.02 -10.79
CA CYS A 421 7.79 10.61 -10.62
C CYS A 421 9.31 10.41 -10.67
N PHE A 422 9.99 11.01 -11.65
CA PHE A 422 11.45 10.94 -11.76
C PHE A 422 12.17 11.68 -10.62
N THR A 423 11.56 12.70 -10.04
CA THR A 423 12.11 13.38 -8.86
C THR A 423 11.96 12.52 -7.60
N ALA A 424 10.80 11.92 -7.36
CA ALA A 424 10.59 11.02 -6.24
C ALA A 424 11.54 9.81 -6.32
N GLU A 425 11.62 9.17 -7.49
CA GLU A 425 12.53 8.04 -7.70
C GLU A 425 14.00 8.44 -7.58
N GLY A 426 14.41 9.55 -8.20
CA GLY A 426 15.80 10.02 -8.13
C GLY A 426 16.19 10.42 -6.71
N THR A 427 15.20 10.82 -5.89
CA THR A 427 15.40 11.11 -4.48
C THR A 427 15.63 9.82 -3.67
N ILE A 428 14.86 8.75 -3.93
CA ILE A 428 15.13 7.43 -3.34
C ILE A 428 16.55 6.99 -3.69
N ARG A 429 16.94 7.08 -4.97
CA ARG A 429 18.30 6.75 -5.40
C ARG A 429 19.39 7.59 -4.73
N ALA A 430 19.13 8.86 -4.47
CA ALA A 430 20.08 9.71 -3.76
C ALA A 430 20.27 9.25 -2.30
N LEU A 431 19.21 8.79 -1.65
CA LEU A 431 19.29 8.18 -0.31
C LEU A 431 20.11 6.89 -0.36
N VAL A 432 19.78 5.97 -1.28
CA VAL A 432 20.52 4.71 -1.50
C VAL A 432 22.01 5.00 -1.75
N ARG A 433 22.35 5.94 -2.65
CA ARG A 433 23.74 6.32 -2.88
C ARG A 433 24.41 6.80 -1.59
N GLY A 434 23.75 7.72 -0.87
CA GLY A 434 24.28 8.31 0.35
C GLY A 434 24.61 7.26 1.41
N GLU A 435 23.72 6.29 1.60
CA GLU A 435 23.89 5.19 2.57
C GLU A 435 25.04 4.25 2.21
N HIS A 436 25.33 4.05 0.91
CA HIS A 436 26.32 3.06 0.46
C HIS A 436 27.67 3.61 0.05
N LYS A 437 27.76 4.91 -0.25
CA LYS A 437 29.01 5.56 -0.66
C LYS A 437 29.46 6.66 0.30
N GLY A 438 28.65 7.01 1.29
CA GLY A 438 28.89 8.10 2.25
C GLY A 438 28.85 9.52 1.65
N VAL A 439 29.17 9.66 0.35
CA VAL A 439 29.14 10.93 -0.39
C VAL A 439 28.03 10.91 -1.45
N CYS A 440 27.03 11.76 -1.25
CA CYS A 440 25.96 11.98 -2.22
C CYS A 440 25.70 13.48 -2.42
N HIS A 441 25.55 13.88 -3.68
CA HIS A 441 25.03 15.19 -4.05
C HIS A 441 23.66 14.97 -4.71
N PRO A 442 22.54 15.05 -3.96
CA PRO A 442 21.20 14.74 -4.47
C PRO A 442 20.83 15.43 -5.78
N PRO A 443 21.16 16.73 -6.02
CA PRO A 443 20.88 17.37 -7.30
C PRO A 443 21.55 16.70 -8.50
N SER A 444 22.74 16.10 -8.33
CA SER A 444 23.40 15.35 -9.42
C SER A 444 22.70 14.02 -9.71
N VAL A 445 22.15 13.36 -8.69
CA VAL A 445 21.37 12.12 -8.87
C VAL A 445 20.02 12.45 -9.53
N LEU A 446 19.40 13.57 -9.15
CA LEU A 446 18.19 14.07 -9.80
C LEU A 446 18.43 14.48 -11.25
N TRP A 447 19.59 15.07 -11.58
CA TRP A 447 19.99 15.31 -12.96
C TRP A 447 20.00 14.02 -13.79
N HIS A 448 20.62 12.96 -13.25
CA HIS A 448 20.58 11.63 -13.88
C HIS A 448 19.13 11.14 -14.07
N ALA A 449 18.26 11.33 -13.07
CA ALA A 449 16.86 10.97 -13.19
C ALA A 449 16.16 11.71 -14.34
N TYR A 450 16.43 13.00 -14.52
CA TYR A 450 15.89 13.77 -15.65
C TYR A 450 16.49 13.38 -17.00
N CYS A 451 17.76 12.97 -17.07
CA CYS A 451 18.33 12.41 -18.29
C CYS A 451 17.61 11.13 -18.72
N ARG A 452 17.19 10.27 -17.78
CA ARG A 452 16.40 9.07 -18.10
C ARG A 452 15.00 9.43 -18.59
N TRP A 453 14.34 10.40 -17.95
CA TRP A 453 13.09 10.94 -18.49
C TRP A 453 13.30 11.44 -19.93
N ALA A 454 14.35 12.22 -20.19
CA ALA A 454 14.67 12.74 -21.52
C ALA A 454 14.84 11.62 -22.56
N ALA A 455 15.55 10.55 -22.19
CA ALA A 455 15.74 9.40 -23.07
C ALA A 455 14.41 8.70 -23.41
N LEU A 456 13.53 8.49 -22.41
CA LEU A 456 12.19 7.95 -22.66
C LEU A 456 11.35 8.87 -23.56
N GLN A 457 11.59 10.19 -23.51
CA GLN A 457 10.94 11.15 -24.41
C GLN A 457 11.58 11.21 -25.80
N GLY A 458 12.62 10.42 -26.10
CA GLY A 458 13.37 10.50 -27.35
C GLY A 458 14.16 11.82 -27.49
N LEU A 459 14.62 12.38 -26.38
CA LEU A 459 15.48 13.57 -26.29
C LEU A 459 16.93 13.20 -25.91
N GLU A 460 17.27 11.91 -25.95
CA GLU A 460 18.62 11.45 -25.66
C GLU A 460 19.66 12.03 -26.63
N THR A 461 20.83 12.34 -26.09
CA THR A 461 22.01 12.73 -26.87
C THR A 461 23.05 11.62 -26.82
N GLU A 462 23.94 11.56 -27.81
CA GLU A 462 25.07 10.62 -27.81
C GLU A 462 25.90 10.74 -26.53
N ARG A 463 26.18 11.99 -26.11
CA ARG A 463 26.89 12.29 -24.87
C ARG A 463 26.20 11.75 -23.62
N MET A 464 24.87 11.84 -23.53
CA MET A 464 24.11 11.21 -22.45
C MET A 464 24.30 9.70 -22.48
N ARG A 465 24.13 9.08 -23.65
CA ARG A 465 24.25 7.63 -23.80
C ARG A 465 25.65 7.16 -23.39
N GLU A 466 26.71 7.82 -23.85
CA GLU A 466 28.09 7.51 -23.46
C GLU A 466 28.34 7.69 -21.96
N ARG A 467 27.88 8.82 -21.40
CA ARG A 467 28.06 9.17 -19.99
C ARG A 467 27.39 8.16 -19.07
N TRP A 468 26.19 7.69 -19.43
CA TRP A 468 25.38 6.88 -18.53
C TRP A 468 25.46 5.38 -18.86
N ALA A 469 25.68 4.96 -20.11
CA ALA A 469 25.82 3.55 -20.47
C ALA A 469 27.06 2.88 -19.85
N SER A 470 28.16 3.62 -19.68
CA SER A 470 29.37 3.12 -19.00
C SER A 470 29.20 3.04 -17.47
N ALA A 471 28.27 3.80 -16.91
CA ALA A 471 28.05 3.89 -15.46
C ALA A 471 27.03 2.87 -14.91
N SER A 472 26.24 2.22 -15.78
CA SER A 472 25.14 1.32 -15.40
C SER A 472 25.56 -0.09 -14.92
N ALA A 473 26.84 -0.34 -14.60
CA ALA A 473 27.34 -1.63 -14.11
C ALA A 473 26.84 -2.88 -14.89
N GLY A 474 26.68 -2.77 -16.21
CA GLY A 474 26.20 -3.85 -17.08
C GLY A 474 24.69 -3.88 -17.37
N GLN A 475 23.88 -2.98 -16.81
CA GLN A 475 22.47 -2.81 -17.18
C GLN A 475 22.28 -1.85 -18.37
N ALA A 476 21.25 -2.10 -19.18
CA ALA A 476 20.85 -1.18 -20.25
C ALA A 476 20.30 0.13 -19.66
N TRP A 477 20.78 1.27 -20.16
CA TRP A 477 20.26 2.59 -19.83
C TRP A 477 19.20 3.01 -20.86
N PRO A 478 18.05 3.62 -20.47
CA PRO A 478 17.66 4.05 -19.12
C PRO A 478 17.35 2.92 -18.14
N ASP A 479 17.94 2.98 -16.94
CA ASP A 479 17.85 1.95 -15.91
C ASP A 479 16.69 2.17 -14.91
N GLY A 480 16.51 1.21 -13.99
CA GLY A 480 15.45 1.25 -12.97
C GLY A 480 14.10 0.75 -13.44
N TRP A 481 13.11 0.83 -12.55
CA TRP A 481 11.77 0.33 -12.85
C TRP A 481 10.90 1.35 -13.60
N LEU A 482 11.09 2.66 -13.37
CA LEU A 482 10.32 3.68 -14.08
C LEU A 482 10.56 3.66 -15.60
N SER A 483 11.73 3.24 -16.07
CA SER A 483 12.00 3.10 -17.51
C SER A 483 11.19 1.99 -18.17
N ARG A 484 10.61 1.08 -17.38
CA ARG A 484 9.74 -0.01 -17.84
C ARG A 484 8.25 0.35 -17.81
N VAL A 485 7.87 1.53 -17.32
CA VAL A 485 6.47 1.97 -17.25
C VAL A 485 6.07 2.63 -18.59
N PRO A 486 5.20 2.02 -19.41
CA PRO A 486 4.91 2.52 -20.76
C PRO A 486 4.33 3.94 -20.77
N ALA A 487 3.47 4.26 -19.79
CA ALA A 487 2.84 5.58 -19.69
C ALA A 487 3.85 6.73 -19.46
N LEU A 488 5.03 6.46 -18.90
CA LEU A 488 6.10 7.45 -18.72
C LEU A 488 6.92 7.71 -19.99
N ALA A 489 6.84 6.84 -21.00
CA ALA A 489 7.48 7.03 -22.31
C ALA A 489 6.62 7.83 -23.30
N LEU A 490 5.35 8.07 -22.97
CA LEU A 490 4.46 8.88 -23.79
C LEU A 490 4.78 10.37 -23.61
N ARG A 491 5.00 11.09 -24.72
CA ARG A 491 5.19 12.55 -24.67
C ARG A 491 3.91 13.24 -24.20
N ARG A 492 4.03 14.03 -23.14
CA ARG A 492 2.95 14.82 -22.53
C ARG A 492 3.38 16.27 -22.39
N GLY A 493 2.50 17.20 -22.75
CA GLY A 493 2.72 18.64 -22.56
C GLY A 493 4.05 19.17 -23.12
N THR A 494 4.49 20.32 -22.60
CA THR A 494 5.81 20.88 -22.92
C THR A 494 6.47 21.41 -21.65
N ALA A 495 7.75 21.05 -21.44
CA ALA A 495 8.57 21.58 -20.34
C ALA A 495 9.81 22.29 -20.92
N PRO A 496 9.65 23.45 -21.58
CA PRO A 496 10.62 23.98 -22.54
C PRO A 496 12.01 24.22 -21.96
N ALA A 497 12.11 24.77 -20.74
CA ALA A 497 13.39 25.01 -20.09
C ALA A 497 14.08 23.71 -19.65
N THR A 498 13.31 22.74 -19.14
CA THR A 498 13.81 21.40 -18.78
C THR A 498 14.31 20.67 -20.03
N VAL A 499 13.52 20.68 -21.11
CA VAL A 499 13.91 20.11 -22.40
C VAL A 499 15.15 20.80 -22.96
N ALA A 500 15.21 22.13 -22.95
CA ALA A 500 16.36 22.88 -23.46
C ALA A 500 17.67 22.55 -22.69
N ALA A 501 17.61 22.48 -21.36
CA ALA A 501 18.77 22.12 -20.54
C ALA A 501 19.22 20.67 -20.81
N LEU A 502 18.28 19.74 -20.90
CA LEU A 502 18.56 18.32 -21.14
C LEU A 502 19.08 18.09 -22.57
N SER A 503 18.47 18.68 -23.61
CA SER A 503 18.93 18.52 -24.99
C SER A 503 20.33 19.07 -25.24
N GLN A 504 20.83 19.98 -24.39
CA GLN A 504 22.22 20.46 -24.45
C GLN A 504 23.19 19.63 -23.60
N ASP A 505 22.69 18.63 -22.84
CA ASP A 505 23.43 17.90 -21.80
C ASP A 505 24.27 18.82 -20.91
N ARG A 506 23.64 19.93 -20.49
CA ARG A 506 24.24 20.89 -19.58
C ARG A 506 23.47 20.86 -18.27
N GLN A 507 24.11 20.27 -17.26
CA GLN A 507 23.65 20.33 -15.88
C GLN A 507 23.86 21.75 -15.35
N GLY A 508 22.78 22.47 -15.07
CA GLY A 508 22.86 23.82 -14.50
C GLY A 508 23.24 23.81 -13.02
N SER A 509 23.79 24.93 -12.56
CA SER A 509 24.04 25.22 -11.15
C SER A 509 23.66 26.66 -10.81
N THR A 510 23.62 26.99 -9.52
CA THR A 510 23.33 28.34 -9.04
C THR A 510 24.35 29.38 -9.54
N ASP A 511 25.58 28.97 -9.82
CA ASP A 511 26.64 29.84 -10.37
C ASP A 511 26.67 29.85 -11.90
N ARG A 512 26.18 28.78 -12.54
CA ARG A 512 26.23 28.57 -13.99
C ARG A 512 24.90 28.05 -14.50
N PRO A 513 23.87 28.92 -14.57
CA PRO A 513 22.55 28.52 -15.06
C PRO A 513 22.57 28.18 -16.56
N THR A 514 21.70 27.27 -16.97
CA THR A 514 21.65 26.73 -18.34
C THR A 514 20.57 27.35 -19.21
N THR A 515 19.55 27.94 -18.58
CA THR A 515 18.52 28.74 -19.23
C THR A 515 18.29 30.01 -18.42
N SER A 516 17.59 31.01 -18.95
CA SER A 516 17.13 32.18 -18.19
C SER A 516 15.67 32.04 -17.73
N SER A 517 15.13 30.81 -17.73
CA SER A 517 13.70 30.57 -17.54
C SER A 517 13.25 30.82 -16.10
N ARG A 518 12.06 31.44 -15.95
CA ARG A 518 11.29 31.53 -14.70
C ARG A 518 10.11 30.55 -14.64
N GLY A 519 10.02 29.61 -15.58
CA GLY A 519 8.87 28.72 -15.75
C GLY A 519 8.52 27.85 -14.53
N CYS A 520 7.25 27.47 -14.44
CA CYS A 520 6.67 26.70 -13.33
C CYS A 520 7.28 25.30 -13.14
N HIS A 521 7.84 24.70 -14.19
CA HIS A 521 8.46 23.36 -14.13
C HIS A 521 9.71 23.26 -13.26
N ALA A 522 10.34 24.37 -12.84
CA ALA A 522 11.32 24.33 -11.76
C ALA A 522 10.68 23.87 -10.45
N LEU A 523 9.47 24.37 -10.18
CA LEU A 523 8.74 24.17 -8.95
C LEU A 523 7.97 22.86 -8.96
N THR A 524 7.11 22.62 -9.97
CA THR A 524 6.17 21.48 -9.97
C THR A 524 6.89 20.13 -9.90
N ARG A 525 8.00 19.97 -10.62
CA ARG A 525 8.80 18.73 -10.58
C ARG A 525 9.49 18.49 -9.24
N THR A 526 9.80 19.56 -8.49
CA THR A 526 10.64 19.50 -7.29
C THR A 526 9.84 19.23 -6.02
N LEU A 527 8.52 19.37 -6.05
CA LEU A 527 7.63 19.18 -4.89
C LEU A 527 7.83 17.84 -4.12
N PRO A 528 8.09 16.69 -4.78
CA PRO A 528 8.38 15.43 -4.06
C PRO A 528 9.55 15.50 -3.07
N LEU A 529 10.49 16.44 -3.27
CA LEU A 529 11.63 16.65 -2.37
C LEU A 529 11.19 17.09 -0.96
N ALA A 530 9.96 17.61 -0.81
CA ALA A 530 9.39 18.01 0.47
C ALA A 530 9.33 16.86 1.48
N ALA A 531 9.16 15.61 1.03
CA ALA A 531 9.18 14.45 1.92
C ALA A 531 10.54 14.27 2.63
N LEU A 532 11.64 14.70 2.00
CA LEU A 532 12.96 14.69 2.63
C LEU A 532 13.16 15.89 3.56
N ALA A 533 12.53 17.01 3.24
CA ALA A 533 12.56 18.24 4.03
C ALA A 533 11.72 18.17 5.30
N ALA A 534 10.68 17.32 5.31
CA ALA A 534 9.75 17.16 6.42
C ALA A 534 10.47 16.86 7.75
N GLY A 535 10.30 17.77 8.72
CA GLY A 535 10.87 17.66 10.07
C GLY A 535 12.39 17.84 10.13
N LYS A 536 13.01 18.43 9.11
CA LYS A 536 14.46 18.69 9.05
C LYS A 536 14.75 20.18 8.90
N ASP A 537 16.03 20.54 9.04
CA ASP A 537 16.50 21.93 8.92
C ASP A 537 16.04 22.59 7.60
N PRO A 538 15.15 23.59 7.67
CA PRO A 538 14.65 24.26 6.48
C PRO A 538 15.75 25.05 5.73
N ALA A 539 16.79 25.51 6.42
CA ALA A 539 17.87 26.29 5.80
C ALA A 539 18.70 25.43 4.83
N TYR A 540 19.02 24.19 5.24
CA TYR A 540 19.65 23.18 4.40
C TYR A 540 18.78 22.80 3.19
N TRP A 541 17.49 22.54 3.40
CA TRP A 541 16.59 22.11 2.31
C TRP A 541 16.24 23.24 1.34
N THR A 542 16.27 24.49 1.81
CA THR A 542 16.19 25.67 0.95
C THR A 542 17.32 25.64 -0.09
N GLU A 543 18.58 25.49 0.33
CA GLU A 543 19.72 25.43 -0.60
C GLU A 543 19.64 24.26 -1.57
N ARG A 544 19.28 23.06 -1.09
CA ARG A 544 19.14 21.89 -1.97
C ARG A 544 18.03 22.10 -3.00
N ALA A 545 16.92 22.72 -2.63
CA ALA A 545 15.85 23.06 -3.58
C ALA A 545 16.29 24.13 -4.61
N TYR A 546 17.09 25.12 -4.19
CA TYR A 546 17.75 26.07 -5.12
C TYR A 546 18.56 25.33 -6.18
N GLU A 547 19.43 24.41 -5.76
CA GLU A 547 20.28 23.63 -6.67
C GLU A 547 19.46 22.76 -7.62
N VAL A 548 18.42 22.08 -7.13
CA VAL A 548 17.54 21.24 -7.97
C VAL A 548 16.78 22.05 -9.01
N ALA A 549 16.31 23.25 -8.65
CA ALA A 549 15.70 24.18 -9.60
C ALA A 549 16.73 24.67 -10.63
N ALA A 550 17.95 25.00 -10.17
CA ALA A 550 19.05 25.51 -10.97
C ALA A 550 19.57 24.52 -12.02
N LEU A 551 19.29 23.22 -11.87
CA LEU A 551 19.61 22.20 -12.87
C LEU A 551 19.08 22.56 -14.28
N THR A 552 17.92 23.22 -14.37
CA THR A 552 17.27 23.54 -15.66
C THR A 552 16.80 24.98 -15.81
N HIS A 553 16.59 25.71 -14.71
CA HIS A 553 16.09 27.09 -14.74
C HIS A 553 17.17 28.01 -14.18
N GLY A 554 17.30 29.23 -14.70
CA GLY A 554 18.33 30.18 -14.24
C GLY A 554 17.83 31.44 -13.57
N ASP A 555 16.51 31.62 -13.48
CA ASP A 555 15.93 32.79 -12.84
C ASP A 555 15.80 32.58 -11.32
N ARG A 556 16.37 33.51 -10.53
CA ARG A 556 16.36 33.46 -9.07
C ARG A 556 14.96 33.42 -8.46
N ALA A 557 13.96 34.05 -9.10
CA ALA A 557 12.59 34.02 -8.60
C ALA A 557 12.00 32.62 -8.71
N ALA A 558 12.32 31.88 -9.77
CA ALA A 558 11.88 30.49 -9.90
C ALA A 558 12.56 29.58 -8.86
N TRP A 559 13.84 29.80 -8.58
CA TRP A 559 14.52 29.06 -7.51
C TRP A 559 13.93 29.37 -6.14
N SER A 560 13.68 30.64 -5.85
CA SER A 560 13.10 31.06 -4.57
C SER A 560 11.70 30.48 -4.37
N ALA A 561 10.84 30.54 -5.38
CA ALA A 561 9.51 29.94 -5.30
C ALA A 561 9.60 28.42 -5.10
N THR A 562 10.53 27.75 -5.77
CA THR A 562 10.74 26.30 -5.60
C THR A 562 11.18 25.96 -4.18
N ALA A 563 12.16 26.69 -3.63
CA ALA A 563 12.65 26.46 -2.28
C ALA A 563 11.58 26.73 -1.21
N GLN A 564 10.84 27.82 -1.36
CA GLN A 564 9.72 28.16 -0.48
C GLN A 564 8.63 27.10 -0.51
N ALA A 565 8.28 26.59 -1.69
CA ALA A 565 7.30 25.51 -1.84
C ALA A 565 7.75 24.22 -1.14
N VAL A 566 9.01 23.82 -1.27
CA VAL A 566 9.56 22.61 -0.63
C VAL A 566 9.52 22.72 0.90
N VAL A 567 9.92 23.87 1.45
CA VAL A 567 9.88 24.11 2.91
C VAL A 567 8.43 24.15 3.41
N LEU A 568 7.54 24.87 2.71
CA LEU A 568 6.13 24.98 3.07
C LEU A 568 5.44 23.60 3.06
N LEU A 569 5.66 22.80 2.02
CA LEU A 569 5.15 21.42 1.94
C LEU A 569 5.77 20.51 3.00
N GLY A 570 7.08 20.63 3.25
CA GLY A 570 7.76 19.89 4.31
C GLY A 570 7.11 20.14 5.67
N HIS A 571 6.75 21.39 5.95
CA HIS A 571 5.98 21.72 7.15
C HIS A 571 4.55 21.18 7.11
N CYS A 572 3.84 21.32 5.98
CA CYS A 572 2.49 20.78 5.80
C CYS A 572 2.42 19.28 6.12
N LEU A 573 3.41 18.50 5.64
CA LEU A 573 3.55 17.07 5.95
C LEU A 573 3.67 16.81 7.46
N THR A 574 4.42 17.66 8.18
CA THR A 574 4.63 17.51 9.63
C THR A 574 3.57 18.15 10.51
N SER A 575 2.64 18.92 9.96
CA SER A 575 1.63 19.62 10.76
C SER A 575 0.75 18.61 11.53
N THR A 576 0.44 18.89 12.79
CA THR A 576 -0.56 18.14 13.56
C THR A 576 -1.77 19.04 13.81
N PRO A 577 -2.99 18.51 13.85
CA PRO A 577 -4.14 19.29 14.34
C PRO A 577 -3.84 19.80 15.76
N ALA A 578 -4.19 21.05 16.08
CA ALA A 578 -3.98 21.60 17.41
C ALA A 578 -4.68 20.74 18.49
N GLU A 579 -3.98 20.48 19.60
CA GLU A 579 -4.56 19.81 20.78
C GLU A 579 -5.77 20.61 21.27
N GLY A 580 -6.97 20.02 21.17
CA GLY A 580 -8.26 20.66 21.48
C GLY A 580 -9.29 20.60 20.36
N LEU A 581 -8.89 20.28 19.12
CA LEU A 581 -9.79 19.97 17.99
C LEU A 581 -9.94 18.46 17.74
N ALA A 582 -9.28 17.63 18.56
CA ALA A 582 -9.38 16.19 18.55
C ALA A 582 -10.48 15.71 19.53
N PHE A 583 -11.58 15.24 18.95
CA PHE A 583 -12.62 14.38 19.55
C PHE A 583 -13.45 14.93 20.71
N GLY A 584 -14.45 15.75 20.38
CA GLY A 584 -15.69 15.81 21.16
C GLY A 584 -16.60 14.60 20.87
N PRO A 585 -17.56 14.25 21.77
CA PRO A 585 -18.30 12.96 21.78
C PRO A 585 -19.21 12.67 20.57
N HIS A 586 -19.21 13.52 19.54
CA HIS A 586 -20.15 13.51 18.42
C HIS A 586 -19.47 13.68 17.04
N GLY A 587 -18.24 13.18 16.85
CA GLY A 587 -17.67 12.99 15.51
C GLY A 587 -17.70 14.24 14.61
N ARG A 588 -17.34 15.41 15.14
CA ARG A 588 -17.04 16.57 14.28
C ARG A 588 -15.58 16.47 13.87
N GLY A 589 -15.34 15.91 12.68
CA GLY A 589 -14.06 16.07 11.99
C GLY A 589 -13.79 17.55 11.72
N ASP A 590 -12.60 17.89 11.20
CA ASP A 590 -12.22 19.25 10.78
C ASP A 590 -13.20 19.84 9.74
N HIS A 591 -14.35 20.32 10.22
CA HIS A 591 -15.41 20.92 9.41
C HIS A 591 -15.07 22.37 9.03
N ASP A 592 -14.12 23.00 9.74
CA ASP A 592 -13.83 24.43 9.61
C ASP A 592 -12.53 24.71 8.82
N GLY A 593 -11.78 23.67 8.42
CA GLY A 593 -10.54 23.83 7.64
C GLY A 593 -9.43 24.57 8.40
N THR A 594 -9.42 24.43 9.73
CA THR A 594 -8.47 25.19 10.56
C THR A 594 -7.04 24.66 10.37
N GLN A 595 -6.90 23.34 10.16
CA GLN A 595 -5.61 22.67 10.02
C GLN A 595 -4.79 23.19 8.82
N VAL A 596 -5.40 23.32 7.64
CA VAL A 596 -4.68 23.82 6.44
C VAL A 596 -4.21 25.25 6.65
N ARG A 597 -5.08 26.13 7.17
CA ARG A 597 -4.71 27.54 7.39
C ARG A 597 -3.62 27.68 8.44
N GLU A 598 -3.63 26.87 9.48
CA GLU A 598 -2.58 26.83 10.50
C GLU A 598 -1.25 26.31 9.94
N ALA A 599 -1.28 25.20 9.21
CA ALA A 599 -0.08 24.65 8.57
C ALA A 599 0.55 25.64 7.59
N LEU A 600 -0.26 26.32 6.77
CA LEU A 600 0.24 27.36 5.87
C LEU A 600 0.82 28.54 6.64
N ARG A 601 0.11 29.06 7.66
CA ARG A 601 0.57 30.18 8.47
C ARG A 601 1.90 29.88 9.15
N GLU A 602 2.04 28.71 9.75
CA GLU A 602 3.26 28.33 10.46
C GLU A 602 4.42 28.03 9.50
N GLY A 603 4.13 27.41 8.35
CA GLY A 603 5.11 27.25 7.28
C GLY A 603 5.63 28.59 6.74
N LEU A 604 4.77 29.60 6.61
CA LEU A 604 5.16 30.96 6.22
C LEU A 604 6.07 31.62 7.28
N ARG A 605 5.76 31.47 8.58
CA ARG A 605 6.64 31.93 9.67
C ARG A 605 8.01 31.26 9.66
N LEU A 606 8.07 29.96 9.36
CA LEU A 606 9.36 29.25 9.23
C LEU A 606 10.22 29.82 8.09
N LEU A 607 9.60 30.24 6.98
CA LEU A 607 10.30 30.93 5.90
C LEU A 607 10.83 32.30 6.32
N GLU A 608 10.14 33.02 7.19
CA GLU A 608 10.64 34.29 7.75
C GLU A 608 11.79 34.08 8.74
N ALA A 609 11.67 33.08 9.61
CA ALA A 609 12.69 32.76 10.61
C ALA A 609 14.03 32.36 9.96
N THR A 610 13.97 31.51 8.93
CA THR A 610 15.14 31.06 8.19
C THR A 610 15.84 32.19 7.42
N ALA A 611 15.10 33.22 7.01
CA ALA A 611 15.67 34.39 6.35
C ALA A 611 16.34 35.39 7.32
N SER A 612 16.09 35.25 8.62
CA SER A 612 16.63 36.13 9.67
C SER A 612 17.95 35.62 10.27
N ASP A 613 18.50 34.53 9.73
CA ASP A 613 19.79 33.96 10.13
C ASP A 613 20.94 34.96 9.81
N PRO A 614 21.65 35.49 10.83
CA PRO A 614 22.70 36.50 10.65
C PRO A 614 23.93 35.99 9.89
N THR A 615 24.05 34.68 9.67
CA THR A 615 25.17 34.08 8.93
C THR A 615 24.97 34.09 7.41
N ARG A 616 23.76 34.42 6.92
CA ARG A 616 23.42 34.44 5.50
C ARG A 616 23.21 35.85 4.97
N SER A 617 23.71 36.13 3.77
CA SER A 617 23.45 37.41 3.10
C SER A 617 21.98 37.45 2.66
N PRO A 618 21.23 38.52 2.95
CA PRO A 618 19.83 38.62 2.55
C PRO A 618 19.69 38.66 1.02
N ASP A 619 18.88 37.74 0.46
CA ASP A 619 18.49 37.76 -0.95
C ASP A 619 17.19 38.58 -1.11
N PRO A 620 17.23 39.76 -1.75
CA PRO A 620 16.06 40.64 -1.90
C PRO A 620 14.97 40.01 -2.77
N THR A 621 15.31 39.11 -3.70
CA THR A 621 14.32 38.37 -4.50
C THR A 621 13.54 37.41 -3.62
N SER A 622 14.23 36.72 -2.70
CA SER A 622 13.59 35.81 -1.75
C SER A 622 12.71 36.54 -0.74
N ALA A 623 13.17 37.70 -0.24
CA ALA A 623 12.38 38.53 0.67
C ALA A 623 11.05 39.00 0.06
N ARG A 624 11.10 39.56 -1.16
CA ARG A 624 9.88 39.99 -1.88
C ARG A 624 8.93 38.82 -2.16
N ALA A 625 9.47 37.64 -2.47
CA ALA A 625 8.66 36.45 -2.68
C ALA A 625 7.93 36.01 -1.40
N ARG A 626 8.59 36.06 -0.23
CA ARG A 626 7.95 35.77 1.06
C ARG A 626 6.83 36.76 1.39
N GLU A 627 7.10 38.06 1.25
CA GLU A 627 6.08 39.11 1.47
C GLU A 627 4.84 38.90 0.56
N ALA A 628 5.06 38.50 -0.69
CA ALA A 628 3.97 38.20 -1.63
C ALA A 628 3.16 36.96 -1.21
N LEU A 629 3.81 35.92 -0.65
CA LEU A 629 3.12 34.73 -0.14
C LEU A 629 2.25 35.05 1.07
N ASP A 630 2.75 35.84 2.02
CA ASP A 630 1.96 36.29 3.17
C ASP A 630 0.79 37.17 2.74
N ALA A 631 0.99 38.01 1.73
CA ALA A 631 -0.09 38.78 1.13
C ALA A 631 -1.15 37.87 0.49
N ALA A 632 -0.75 36.88 -0.31
CA ALA A 632 -1.67 35.92 -0.93
C ALA A 632 -2.46 35.12 0.12
N PHE A 633 -1.81 34.68 1.20
CA PHE A 633 -2.45 33.99 2.31
C PHE A 633 -3.49 34.88 3.03
N ARG A 634 -3.16 36.16 3.28
CA ARG A 634 -4.11 37.13 3.86
C ARG A 634 -5.28 37.43 2.92
N GLU A 635 -5.01 37.60 1.62
CA GLU A 635 -6.07 37.82 0.62
C GLU A 635 -7.06 36.65 0.58
N ALA A 636 -6.60 35.41 0.73
CA ALA A 636 -7.48 34.23 0.81
C ALA A 636 -8.36 34.22 2.07
N ALA A 637 -7.89 34.83 3.16
CA ALA A 637 -8.68 34.98 4.37
C ALA A 637 -9.74 36.08 4.25
N GLU A 638 -9.42 37.21 3.62
CA GLU A 638 -10.32 38.34 3.43
C GLU A 638 -11.34 38.10 2.31
N HIS A 639 -10.92 37.41 1.24
CA HIS A 639 -11.68 37.22 0.01
C HIS A 639 -11.50 35.80 -0.53
N PRO A 640 -12.00 34.77 0.18
CA PRO A 640 -11.83 33.38 -0.24
C PRO A 640 -12.52 33.14 -1.59
N ALA A 641 -11.89 32.30 -2.43
CA ALA A 641 -12.46 31.80 -3.68
C ALA A 641 -12.86 32.88 -4.72
N ASP A 642 -12.23 34.06 -4.69
CA ASP A 642 -12.38 35.08 -5.75
C ASP A 642 -11.46 34.76 -6.96
N ALA A 643 -12.08 34.42 -8.10
CA ALA A 643 -11.37 34.08 -9.33
C ALA A 643 -10.57 35.25 -9.94
N ARG A 644 -11.02 36.51 -9.74
CA ARG A 644 -10.30 37.69 -10.22
C ARG A 644 -9.03 37.92 -9.42
N ARG A 645 -9.04 37.58 -8.13
CA ARG A 645 -7.83 37.61 -7.28
C ARG A 645 -6.86 36.52 -7.68
N LEU A 646 -7.35 35.29 -7.86
CA LEU A 646 -6.53 34.19 -8.35
C LEU A 646 -5.83 34.56 -9.68
N ALA A 647 -6.56 35.14 -10.63
CA ALA A 647 -5.98 35.57 -11.91
C ALA A 647 -4.94 36.69 -11.80
N ARG A 648 -4.99 37.54 -10.76
CA ARG A 648 -3.97 38.56 -10.49
C ARG A 648 -2.74 37.99 -9.80
N LEU A 649 -2.93 37.03 -8.90
CA LEU A 649 -1.84 36.37 -8.16
C LEU A 649 -1.06 35.39 -9.06
N ALA A 650 -1.76 34.72 -9.99
CA ALA A 650 -1.19 33.75 -10.91
C ALA A 650 -1.49 34.11 -12.39
N PRO A 651 -0.97 35.22 -12.91
CA PRO A 651 -1.30 35.69 -14.26
C PRO A 651 -0.60 34.90 -15.39
N ASP A 652 0.45 34.14 -15.07
CA ASP A 652 1.34 33.51 -16.03
C ASP A 652 1.91 32.17 -15.54
N ALA A 653 2.56 31.44 -16.46
CA ALA A 653 3.16 30.12 -16.21
C ALA A 653 4.54 30.17 -15.52
N THR A 654 4.72 31.08 -14.57
CA THR A 654 5.96 31.19 -13.79
C THR A 654 5.86 30.49 -12.45
N ALA A 655 6.99 30.02 -11.92
CA ALA A 655 7.03 29.36 -10.61
C ALA A 655 6.51 30.25 -9.46
N PRO A 656 6.82 31.57 -9.38
CA PRO A 656 6.22 32.45 -8.38
C PRO A 656 4.69 32.53 -8.50
N SER A 657 4.16 32.72 -9.72
CA SER A 657 2.71 32.77 -9.98
C SER A 657 2.01 31.48 -9.53
N ALA A 658 2.58 30.32 -9.87
CA ALA A 658 2.06 29.02 -9.46
C ALA A 658 1.94 28.89 -7.94
N LEU A 659 2.98 29.28 -7.20
CA LEU A 659 3.00 29.17 -5.74
C LEU A 659 2.03 30.15 -5.07
N LEU A 660 2.00 31.41 -5.51
CA LEU A 660 1.09 32.43 -4.99
C LEU A 660 -0.37 32.02 -5.18
N GLY A 661 -0.71 31.56 -6.40
CA GLY A 661 -2.04 31.03 -6.69
C GLY A 661 -2.39 29.84 -5.81
N ALA A 662 -1.47 28.88 -5.65
CA ALA A 662 -1.73 27.67 -4.88
C ALA A 662 -1.91 27.92 -3.38
N VAL A 663 -1.12 28.82 -2.77
CA VAL A 663 -1.30 29.23 -1.36
C VAL A 663 -2.66 29.91 -1.19
N TYR A 664 -3.04 30.79 -2.12
CA TYR A 664 -4.33 31.45 -2.08
C TYR A 664 -5.49 30.45 -2.20
N VAL A 665 -5.41 29.47 -3.11
CA VAL A 665 -6.45 28.46 -3.28
C VAL A 665 -6.53 27.54 -2.05
N ALA A 666 -5.40 27.01 -1.58
CA ALA A 666 -5.38 26.12 -0.42
C ALA A 666 -5.94 26.79 0.84
N ALA A 667 -5.64 28.08 1.05
CA ALA A 667 -6.22 28.86 2.14
C ALA A 667 -7.69 29.25 1.91
N SER A 668 -8.15 29.34 0.66
CA SER A 668 -9.55 29.62 0.30
C SER A 668 -10.48 28.40 0.44
N PHE A 669 -9.94 27.19 0.25
CA PHE A 669 -10.65 25.91 0.32
C PHE A 669 -9.95 24.95 1.28
N PRO A 670 -9.87 25.30 2.58
CA PRO A 670 -9.10 24.51 3.52
C PRO A 670 -9.79 23.20 3.92
N GLU A 671 -11.10 23.07 3.72
CA GLU A 671 -11.88 21.94 4.20
C GLU A 671 -11.57 20.67 3.41
N ARG A 672 -11.34 19.56 4.12
CA ARG A 672 -11.03 18.25 3.52
C ARG A 672 -12.01 17.82 2.44
N ALA A 673 -13.31 17.99 2.70
CA ALA A 673 -14.38 17.59 1.77
C ALA A 673 -14.42 18.41 0.47
N ARG A 674 -13.77 19.58 0.43
CA ARG A 674 -13.80 20.52 -0.70
C ARG A 674 -12.55 20.47 -1.57
N LEU A 675 -11.66 19.48 -1.37
CA LEU A 675 -10.42 19.35 -2.14
C LEU A 675 -10.69 19.28 -3.66
N GLY A 676 -11.71 18.53 -4.08
CA GLY A 676 -12.11 18.47 -5.50
C GLY A 676 -12.62 19.82 -6.05
N GLU A 677 -13.27 20.64 -5.23
CA GLU A 677 -13.65 22.02 -5.60
C GLU A 677 -12.43 22.93 -5.70
N ALA A 678 -11.49 22.80 -4.76
CA ALA A 678 -10.25 23.57 -4.74
C ALA A 678 -9.43 23.34 -6.02
N LEU A 679 -9.27 22.08 -6.44
CA LEU A 679 -8.55 21.73 -7.68
C LEU A 679 -9.24 22.28 -8.93
N ARG A 680 -10.58 22.21 -9.01
CA ARG A 680 -11.36 22.78 -10.11
C ARG A 680 -11.25 24.30 -10.15
N PHE A 681 -11.25 24.95 -8.98
CA PHE A 681 -11.07 26.39 -8.88
C PHE A 681 -9.65 26.83 -9.28
N ALA A 682 -8.62 26.10 -8.81
CA ALA A 682 -7.24 26.32 -9.20
C ALA A 682 -7.02 26.16 -10.72
N ALA A 683 -7.66 25.17 -11.34
CA ALA A 683 -7.61 24.94 -12.79
C ALA A 683 -8.21 26.10 -13.61
N GLY A 684 -8.97 27.01 -12.97
CA GLY A 684 -9.50 28.22 -13.58
C GLY A 684 -8.50 29.39 -13.64
N ALA A 685 -7.30 29.26 -13.07
CA ALA A 685 -6.25 30.28 -13.18
C ALA A 685 -5.78 30.45 -14.64
N PRO A 686 -5.20 31.61 -15.01
CA PRO A 686 -4.57 31.82 -16.31
C PRO A 686 -3.58 30.71 -16.72
N ASP A 687 -2.77 30.24 -15.77
CA ASP A 687 -1.97 29.01 -15.87
C ASP A 687 -2.51 27.95 -14.89
N GLY A 688 -3.68 27.39 -15.19
CA GLY A 688 -4.38 26.42 -14.35
C GLY A 688 -3.57 25.16 -14.05
N ASP A 689 -2.77 24.68 -15.01
CA ASP A 689 -1.93 23.49 -14.94
C ASP A 689 -1.01 23.53 -13.71
N SER A 690 -0.21 24.59 -13.57
CA SER A 690 0.75 24.67 -12.46
C SER A 690 0.08 25.02 -11.13
N VAL A 691 -0.91 25.92 -11.13
CA VAL A 691 -1.60 26.31 -9.90
C VAL A 691 -2.34 25.12 -9.30
N ALA A 692 -3.09 24.34 -10.10
CA ALA A 692 -3.79 23.16 -9.63
C ALA A 692 -2.82 22.06 -9.16
N CYS A 693 -1.72 21.85 -9.87
CA CYS A 693 -0.67 20.91 -9.49
C CYS A 693 -0.10 21.21 -8.09
N VAL A 694 0.27 22.47 -7.82
CA VAL A 694 0.82 22.87 -6.51
C VAL A 694 -0.27 22.87 -5.42
N THR A 695 -1.49 23.28 -5.75
CA THR A 695 -2.64 23.24 -4.83
C THR A 695 -2.91 21.82 -4.35
N GLY A 696 -2.93 20.86 -5.26
CA GLY A 696 -3.15 19.45 -4.93
C GLY A 696 -2.05 18.87 -4.06
N ALA A 697 -0.78 19.24 -4.32
CA ALA A 697 0.33 18.85 -3.46
C ALA A 697 0.17 19.40 -2.03
N LEU A 698 -0.19 20.68 -1.87
CA LEU A 698 -0.38 21.33 -0.56
C LEU A 698 -1.51 20.68 0.24
N LEU A 699 -2.70 20.59 -0.37
CA LEU A 699 -3.87 20.03 0.30
C LEU A 699 -3.69 18.54 0.59
N GLY A 700 -3.10 17.79 -0.33
CA GLY A 700 -2.79 16.37 -0.14
C GLY A 700 -1.74 16.12 0.95
N ALA A 701 -0.74 17.00 1.09
CA ALA A 701 0.27 16.90 2.15
C ALA A 701 -0.31 17.11 3.55
N VAL A 702 -1.34 17.95 3.70
CA VAL A 702 -2.01 18.20 4.98
C VAL A 702 -3.05 17.11 5.27
N HIS A 703 -3.93 16.82 4.31
CA HIS A 703 -5.11 15.99 4.52
C HIS A 703 -4.88 14.49 4.32
N GLY A 704 -3.80 14.10 3.63
CA GLY A 704 -3.53 12.71 3.30
C GLY A 704 -4.25 12.21 2.04
N ALA A 705 -3.89 11.01 1.61
CA ALA A 705 -4.43 10.40 0.39
C ALA A 705 -5.93 10.11 0.49
N GLU A 706 -6.45 9.83 1.68
CA GLU A 706 -7.85 9.50 1.93
C GLU A 706 -8.78 10.72 1.80
N ALA A 707 -8.23 11.92 1.57
CA ALA A 707 -8.98 13.12 1.27
C ALA A 707 -9.13 13.40 -0.24
N LEU A 708 -8.38 12.68 -1.08
CA LEU A 708 -8.43 12.87 -2.51
C LEU A 708 -9.71 12.23 -3.09
N PRO A 709 -10.31 12.81 -4.14
CA PRO A 709 -11.46 12.22 -4.82
C PRO A 709 -11.14 10.82 -5.36
N VAL A 710 -11.73 9.79 -4.76
CA VAL A 710 -11.44 8.37 -5.05
C VAL A 710 -11.69 8.05 -6.52
N ASP A 711 -12.76 8.60 -7.11
CA ASP A 711 -13.09 8.42 -8.52
C ASP A 711 -11.98 8.95 -9.46
N LEU A 712 -11.37 10.09 -9.11
CA LEU A 712 -10.28 10.66 -9.89
C LEU A 712 -8.98 9.89 -9.71
N VAL A 713 -8.67 9.47 -8.48
CA VAL A 713 -7.46 8.67 -8.19
C VAL A 713 -7.52 7.34 -8.94
N ALA A 714 -8.64 6.61 -8.85
CA ALA A 714 -8.82 5.30 -9.48
C ALA A 714 -8.67 5.35 -11.02
N ARG A 715 -9.02 6.48 -11.64
CA ARG A 715 -8.94 6.68 -13.09
C ARG A 715 -7.60 7.21 -13.57
N HIS A 716 -6.70 7.63 -12.67
CA HIS A 716 -5.45 8.28 -13.04
C HIS A 716 -4.36 7.26 -13.41
N GLU A 717 -3.86 7.35 -14.65
CA GLU A 717 -3.02 6.28 -15.26
C GLU A 717 -1.70 6.01 -14.52
N LEU A 718 -1.19 6.99 -13.79
CA LEU A 718 0.02 6.89 -12.98
C LEU A 718 -0.24 6.85 -11.46
N ALA A 719 -1.50 6.70 -11.01
CA ALA A 719 -1.81 6.65 -9.58
C ALA A 719 -1.04 5.54 -8.87
N TRP A 720 -1.01 4.34 -9.45
CA TRP A 720 -0.26 3.20 -8.91
C TRP A 720 1.26 3.46 -8.84
N VAL A 721 1.83 4.21 -9.81
CA VAL A 721 3.26 4.58 -9.82
C VAL A 721 3.57 5.53 -8.69
N LEU A 722 2.76 6.58 -8.54
CA LEU A 722 2.91 7.60 -7.50
C LEU A 722 2.70 7.00 -6.11
N ASP A 723 1.74 6.08 -5.98
CA ASP A 723 1.49 5.34 -4.74
C ASP A 723 2.69 4.48 -4.33
N THR A 724 3.25 3.74 -5.29
CA THR A 724 4.46 2.93 -5.09
C THR A 724 5.65 3.82 -4.70
N LEU A 725 5.86 4.93 -5.40
CA LEU A 725 6.96 5.87 -5.10
C LEU A 725 6.78 6.54 -3.74
N ALA A 726 5.56 6.89 -3.34
CA ALA A 726 5.30 7.45 -2.01
C ALA A 726 5.64 6.45 -0.90
N HIS A 727 5.16 5.21 -1.05
CA HIS A 727 5.46 4.14 -0.10
C HIS A 727 6.95 3.86 -0.03
N ASP A 728 7.62 3.72 -1.17
CA ASP A 728 9.03 3.41 -1.21
C ASP A 728 9.91 4.56 -0.69
N LEU A 729 9.51 5.81 -0.91
CA LEU A 729 10.19 6.98 -0.36
C LEU A 729 10.11 7.03 1.16
N VAL A 730 8.94 6.76 1.74
CA VAL A 730 8.79 6.69 3.19
C VAL A 730 9.54 5.49 3.76
N ALA A 731 9.46 4.33 3.12
CA ALA A 731 10.21 3.14 3.53
C ALA A 731 11.72 3.39 3.50
N GLN A 732 12.25 4.03 2.46
CA GLN A 732 13.67 4.39 2.40
C GLN A 732 14.09 5.35 3.51
N LEU A 733 13.22 6.30 3.88
CA LEU A 733 13.51 7.25 4.95
C LEU A 733 13.44 6.66 6.36
N ALA A 734 12.51 5.72 6.58
CA ALA A 734 12.24 5.14 7.90
C ALA A 734 13.09 3.88 8.14
N ASP A 735 13.11 2.97 7.15
CA ASP A 735 13.53 1.59 7.33
C ASP A 735 14.79 1.23 6.52
N SER A 736 15.28 2.15 5.68
CA SER A 736 16.48 1.98 4.84
C SER A 736 16.57 0.61 4.14
N PRO A 737 15.60 0.20 3.29
CA PRO A 737 15.51 -1.15 2.72
C PRO A 737 16.73 -1.55 1.90
N SER A 738 17.41 -0.55 1.32
CA SER A 738 18.65 -0.70 0.58
C SER A 738 19.83 -1.13 1.45
N GLY A 739 19.75 -0.94 2.77
CA GLY A 739 20.87 -1.03 3.70
C GLY A 739 21.82 0.16 3.61
N SER A 740 23.05 -0.03 4.05
CA SER A 740 24.17 0.90 3.92
C SER A 740 25.45 0.14 3.57
N GLU A 741 26.57 0.85 3.48
CA GLU A 741 27.90 0.23 3.31
C GLU A 741 28.22 -0.81 4.39
N TYR A 742 27.70 -0.61 5.62
CA TYR A 742 28.01 -1.45 6.79
C TYR A 742 26.85 -2.32 7.25
N VAL A 743 25.63 -2.09 6.74
CA VAL A 743 24.41 -2.80 7.14
C VAL A 743 23.76 -3.36 5.89
N ARG A 744 23.60 -4.69 5.83
CA ARG A 744 22.93 -5.32 4.67
C ARG A 744 21.47 -4.85 4.59
N GLY A 745 21.05 -4.43 3.41
CA GLY A 745 19.65 -4.10 3.14
C GLY A 745 18.74 -5.31 3.28
N TRP A 746 17.52 -5.09 3.74
CA TRP A 746 16.54 -6.15 3.92
C TRP A 746 15.71 -6.44 2.67
N ASP A 747 15.58 -5.49 1.72
CA ASP A 747 14.98 -5.73 0.41
C ASP A 747 16.09 -5.95 -0.65
N PRO A 748 16.29 -7.20 -1.12
CA PRO A 748 17.34 -7.50 -2.11
C PRO A 748 17.00 -7.00 -3.52
N HIS A 749 15.73 -6.70 -3.80
CA HIS A 749 15.27 -6.16 -5.07
C HIS A 749 15.27 -4.63 -5.09
N TRP A 750 15.51 -3.99 -3.94
CA TRP A 750 15.56 -2.53 -3.82
C TRP A 750 16.54 -1.92 -4.80
N TRP A 751 17.73 -2.51 -4.93
CA TRP A 751 18.76 -2.09 -5.88
C TRP A 751 18.40 -2.28 -7.35
N GLY A 752 17.51 -3.23 -7.67
CA GLY A 752 16.99 -3.41 -9.02
C GLY A 752 15.93 -2.37 -9.39
N ARG A 753 15.17 -1.87 -8.39
CA ARG A 753 14.21 -0.78 -8.56
C ARG A 753 14.90 0.59 -8.54
N TYR A 754 15.77 0.79 -7.56
CA TYR A 754 16.46 2.04 -7.22
C TYR A 754 17.99 1.87 -7.21
N PRO A 755 18.63 1.59 -8.35
CA PRO A 755 20.08 1.60 -8.44
C PRO A 755 20.66 2.90 -7.87
N GLY A 756 21.44 2.77 -6.80
CA GLY A 756 22.17 3.86 -6.16
C GLY A 756 23.30 4.33 -7.06
N TRP A 757 23.00 5.30 -7.92
CA TRP A 757 23.95 5.83 -8.89
C TRP A 757 25.04 6.65 -8.24
#